data_AF-A0A5E4D278-F1
#
_entry.id   AF-A0A5E4D278-F1
#
_cell.length_a   1.000
_cell.length_b   1.000
_cell.length_c   1.000
_cell.angle_alpha   90.00
_cell.angle_beta   90.00
_cell.angle_gamma   90.00
#
_symmetry.space_group_name_H-M   'P 1'
#
loop_
_entity.id
_entity.type
_entity.pdbx_description
1 polymer ?
#
loop_
_entity_poly.entity_id
_entity_poly.type
_entity_poly.pdbx_seq_one_letter_code
_entity_poly.pdbx_strand_id
1 'polypeptide(L)'
;AGMALYKIVPKNPYYFWSVMSLIMQSISAQDENLSKTMFLPLAERMVEKMVKEDKIEAEAEVELYYMILERLGKYQEALDVIRGKLGEKLTSEIQSRENKCMAMYKKLSRWPECNALSRRLLLKNSDDWQFYLTYFDSVFRLIEEAWTPPAEGEHSLEGEVHYSAEEAVKFIEDRITEESKSSRHLRGPHLAKLELIRRLRSQGCNDEYKLGDPEELMFQYFKKFGDKPCCFTDLKVFVDLLPATQGTKFINQLLGVVPLSTPTEDKLALPSDIRALQQHLCVVQLTRLLGLYHTMDKNQKLSVVRELMLRYQHGLEFGKSCLKTELQFSDYYCLLAVHVLIDIWRETGDETAVWQALTLLEEGLTHSPSNAQFKLLLVRIYCMLGAFEPVVDLYSSLDAKHIQHDTIGYLLTRYAESLGQYAAASQSCNFALRFFHSNQKDTSEYIIQAYKYGAFEKIPEFIAFRNRLNNSLHFAQVRTERMLLDLLLEANMDVSEEHKKLSLEEETMWLRIRSLTLRLISGLPSLNHPVEPKNSEKTSENGVSSPIDILRLLLQQLEVAVETGKRFIEKEIQYPFLGPVPTRMGGFFNSGCSQCQISSFYLVNDIYELDTNGLEDTVEIQERIENSLKSLLEQLKDVFSRCKGDLLEVKDGNLKTHPTRLENLVFFVETISVILWVSSYCESVLRPYKLSLQKKKKKKKETSIIMPPVFTSFQDYVSGLQTLISNAVDHIKGLETHLIALKLEELILEDTSFSPEERKFSKTVQGKVQSSYLHSLLEMGDLLKKRLETTKKLKI
;
A
#
# COMPACT_ATOMS: atom_id res chain seq x y z
N ALA A 1 15.09 -37.63 3.14
CA ALA A 1 14.49 -38.24 1.93
C ALA A 1 15.52 -38.48 0.83
N GLY A 2 16.02 -37.44 0.14
CA GLY A 2 16.86 -37.56 -1.07
C GLY A 2 18.02 -38.56 -0.98
N MET A 3 18.83 -38.51 0.09
CA MET A 3 19.97 -39.45 0.27
C MET A 3 19.56 -40.93 0.39
N ALA A 4 18.32 -41.23 0.77
CA ALA A 4 17.80 -42.60 0.74
C ALA A 4 17.40 -42.98 -0.70
N LEU A 5 16.73 -42.07 -1.42
CA LEU A 5 16.36 -42.26 -2.83
C LEU A 5 17.60 -42.45 -3.73
N TYR A 6 18.66 -41.65 -3.52
CA TYR A 6 19.94 -41.79 -4.21
C TYR A 6 20.65 -43.14 -3.91
N LYS A 7 20.52 -43.66 -2.69
CA LYS A 7 21.05 -44.99 -2.33
C LYS A 7 20.27 -46.14 -2.97
N ILE A 8 18.99 -45.94 -3.30
CA ILE A 8 18.15 -46.94 -3.99
C ILE A 8 18.35 -46.86 -5.51
N VAL A 9 18.43 -45.64 -6.06
CA VAL A 9 18.67 -45.38 -7.49
C VAL A 9 19.68 -44.23 -7.63
N PRO A 10 20.94 -44.46 -8.02
CA PRO A 10 22.00 -43.45 -7.98
C PRO A 10 21.94 -42.48 -9.18
N LYS A 11 20.89 -41.65 -9.24
CA LYS A 11 20.75 -40.55 -10.21
C LYS A 11 21.17 -39.22 -9.59
N ASN A 12 22.03 -38.47 -10.25
CA ASN A 12 22.60 -37.21 -9.73
C ASN A 12 21.57 -36.20 -9.20
N PRO A 13 20.40 -35.95 -9.86
CA PRO A 13 19.36 -35.08 -9.30
C PRO A 13 18.92 -35.45 -7.87
N TYR A 14 18.83 -36.73 -7.50
CA TYR A 14 18.44 -37.14 -6.14
C TYR A 14 19.53 -36.83 -5.10
N TYR A 15 20.79 -36.75 -5.52
CA TYR A 15 21.90 -36.29 -4.69
C TYR A 15 21.78 -34.77 -4.48
N PHE A 16 21.64 -33.99 -5.55
CA PHE A 16 21.56 -32.53 -5.46
C PHE A 16 20.26 -32.01 -4.83
N TRP A 17 19.14 -32.76 -4.90
CA TRP A 17 17.96 -32.51 -4.06
C TRP A 17 18.28 -32.59 -2.57
N SER A 18 19.23 -33.45 -2.16
CA SER A 18 19.67 -33.57 -0.77
C SER A 18 20.53 -32.37 -0.36
N VAL A 19 21.47 -31.97 -1.22
CA VAL A 19 22.28 -30.76 -1.06
C VAL A 19 21.39 -29.52 -0.95
N MET A 20 20.43 -29.34 -1.86
CA MET A 20 19.49 -28.23 -1.82
C MET A 20 18.61 -28.26 -0.56
N SER A 21 18.15 -29.44 -0.11
CA SER A 21 17.39 -29.54 1.15
C SER A 21 18.20 -29.12 2.39
N LEU A 22 19.52 -29.29 2.36
CA LEU A 22 20.45 -28.89 3.41
C LEU A 22 20.69 -27.37 3.40
N ILE A 23 20.74 -26.76 2.22
CA ILE A 23 20.70 -25.29 2.07
C ILE A 23 19.36 -24.73 2.58
N MET A 24 18.24 -25.39 2.30
CA MET A 24 16.95 -24.96 2.83
C MET A 24 16.89 -25.04 4.36
N GLN A 25 17.49 -26.06 4.97
CA GLN A 25 17.66 -26.11 6.43
C GLN A 25 18.51 -24.94 6.94
N SER A 26 19.64 -24.65 6.29
CA SER A 26 20.49 -23.48 6.55
C SER A 26 19.74 -22.13 6.47
N ILE A 27 18.87 -21.94 5.46
CA ILE A 27 18.05 -20.74 5.28
C ILE A 27 16.96 -20.62 6.37
N SER A 28 16.45 -21.75 6.87
CA SER A 28 15.40 -21.78 7.90
C SER A 28 15.91 -21.79 9.35
N ALA A 29 17.23 -21.86 9.55
CA ALA A 29 17.83 -22.00 10.88
C ALA A 29 17.71 -20.69 11.68
N GLN A 30 17.21 -20.78 12.92
CA GLN A 30 17.18 -19.64 13.85
C GLN A 30 18.58 -19.31 14.42
N ASP A 31 19.50 -20.26 14.39
CA ASP A 31 20.91 -20.06 14.76
C ASP A 31 21.79 -20.01 13.49
N GLU A 32 22.43 -18.87 13.26
CA GLU A 32 23.39 -18.69 12.18
C GLU A 32 24.64 -19.57 12.33
N ASN A 33 25.03 -19.93 13.56
CA ASN A 33 26.22 -20.74 13.79
C ASN A 33 26.02 -22.16 13.25
N LEU A 34 24.90 -22.81 13.57
CA LEU A 34 24.52 -24.10 12.98
C LEU A 34 24.45 -24.04 11.44
N SER A 35 23.95 -22.94 10.89
CA SER A 35 23.87 -22.68 9.45
C SER A 35 25.25 -22.66 8.79
N LYS A 36 26.18 -21.85 9.34
CA LYS A 36 27.53 -21.60 8.78
C LYS A 36 28.55 -22.68 9.12
N THR A 37 28.40 -23.40 10.24
CA THR A 37 29.40 -24.40 10.70
C THR A 37 29.01 -25.85 10.41
N MET A 38 27.72 -26.19 10.32
CA MET A 38 27.27 -27.56 10.11
C MET A 38 26.58 -27.77 8.76
N PHE A 39 25.54 -26.98 8.45
CA PHE A 39 24.72 -27.24 7.25
C PHE A 39 25.47 -26.89 5.96
N LEU A 40 25.95 -25.65 5.80
CA LEU A 40 26.62 -25.23 4.57
C LEU A 40 27.96 -25.97 4.31
N PRO A 41 28.85 -26.19 5.31
CA PRO A 41 30.09 -26.96 5.08
C PRO A 41 29.87 -28.47 4.85
N LEU A 42 28.69 -29.01 5.17
CA LEU A 42 28.30 -30.34 4.75
C LEU A 42 27.76 -30.33 3.30
N ALA A 43 27.00 -29.32 2.91
CA ALA A 43 26.55 -29.14 1.52
C ALA A 43 27.75 -28.98 0.57
N GLU A 44 28.73 -28.16 0.94
CA GLU A 44 29.99 -27.98 0.21
C GLU A 44 30.73 -29.31 -0.01
N ARG A 45 31.05 -30.03 1.06
CA ARG A 45 31.77 -31.32 0.96
C ARG A 45 31.00 -32.39 0.18
N MET A 46 29.67 -32.30 0.13
CA MET A 46 28.86 -33.15 -0.74
C MET A 46 29.04 -32.79 -2.22
N VAL A 47 29.03 -31.51 -2.58
CA VAL A 47 29.24 -31.07 -3.97
C VAL A 47 30.68 -31.26 -4.41
N GLU A 48 31.67 -30.88 -3.58
CA GLU A 48 33.10 -31.15 -3.84
C GLU A 48 33.36 -32.61 -4.20
N LYS A 49 32.67 -33.55 -3.54
CA LYS A 49 32.81 -34.97 -3.84
C LYS A 49 32.41 -35.27 -5.29
N MET A 50 31.29 -34.71 -5.77
CA MET A 50 30.84 -34.91 -7.15
C MET A 50 31.74 -34.17 -8.15
N VAL A 51 32.30 -33.01 -7.79
CA VAL A 51 33.35 -32.33 -8.58
C VAL A 51 34.59 -33.22 -8.72
N LYS A 52 35.06 -33.83 -7.62
CA LYS A 52 36.24 -34.72 -7.58
C LYS A 52 36.00 -36.06 -8.28
N GLU A 53 34.75 -36.45 -8.52
CA GLU A 53 34.36 -37.64 -9.29
C GLU A 53 33.97 -37.32 -10.76
N ASP A 54 34.13 -36.07 -11.22
CA ASP A 54 33.67 -35.51 -12.53
C ASP A 54 32.18 -35.78 -12.84
N LYS A 55 31.34 -35.78 -11.79
CA LYS A 55 29.88 -36.03 -11.82
C LYS A 55 29.03 -34.77 -11.71
N ILE A 56 29.60 -33.62 -12.09
CA ILE A 56 28.84 -32.40 -12.34
C ILE A 56 28.42 -32.45 -13.81
N GLU A 57 27.22 -32.92 -14.08
CA GLU A 57 26.69 -33.15 -15.43
C GLU A 57 25.99 -31.89 -15.96
N ALA A 58 25.19 -31.22 -15.12
CA ALA A 58 24.27 -30.16 -15.53
C ALA A 58 24.60 -28.75 -14.98
N GLU A 59 24.06 -27.73 -15.65
CA GLU A 59 24.17 -26.31 -15.30
C GLU A 59 23.69 -26.00 -13.88
N ALA A 60 22.51 -26.51 -13.52
CA ALA A 60 21.91 -26.43 -12.18
C ALA A 60 22.84 -26.88 -11.04
N GLU A 61 23.73 -27.85 -11.31
CA GLU A 61 24.65 -28.39 -10.30
C GLU A 61 25.83 -27.44 -10.06
N VAL A 62 26.20 -26.63 -11.07
CA VAL A 62 27.18 -25.54 -10.98
C VAL A 62 26.58 -24.31 -10.29
N GLU A 63 25.34 -23.94 -10.61
CA GLU A 63 24.58 -22.88 -9.92
C GLU A 63 24.45 -23.18 -8.42
N LEU A 64 24.08 -24.41 -8.10
CA LEU A 64 23.96 -24.89 -6.71
C LEU A 64 25.31 -24.86 -5.99
N TYR A 65 26.41 -25.20 -6.66
CA TYR A 65 27.75 -25.11 -6.06
C TYR A 65 28.15 -23.66 -5.76
N TYR A 66 27.96 -22.77 -6.75
CA TYR A 66 28.20 -21.33 -6.62
C TYR A 66 27.40 -20.73 -5.45
N MET A 67 26.10 -21.06 -5.32
CA MET A 67 25.25 -20.60 -4.23
C MET A 67 25.74 -21.08 -2.85
N ILE A 68 26.35 -22.26 -2.74
CA ILE A 68 26.93 -22.75 -1.47
C ILE A 68 28.17 -21.93 -1.11
N LEU A 69 29.10 -21.77 -2.05
CA LEU A 69 30.36 -21.03 -1.84
C LEU A 69 30.09 -19.55 -1.50
N GLU A 70 29.16 -18.92 -2.22
CA GLU A 70 28.70 -17.56 -1.93
C GLU A 70 28.09 -17.45 -0.52
N ARG A 71 27.25 -18.41 -0.10
CA ARG A 71 26.64 -18.41 1.25
C ARG A 71 27.64 -18.70 2.37
N LEU A 72 28.75 -19.38 2.07
CA LEU A 72 29.87 -19.59 3.00
C LEU A 72 30.81 -18.38 3.10
N GLY A 73 30.66 -17.37 2.25
CA GLY A 73 31.59 -16.24 2.17
C GLY A 73 32.87 -16.54 1.35
N LYS A 74 32.93 -17.70 0.69
CA LYS A 74 34.08 -18.19 -0.08
C LYS A 74 34.10 -17.62 -1.49
N TYR A 75 34.08 -16.29 -1.58
CA TYR A 75 33.88 -15.58 -2.86
C TYR A 75 35.00 -15.82 -3.88
N GLN A 76 36.23 -16.09 -3.43
CA GLN A 76 37.34 -16.47 -4.31
C GLN A 76 37.10 -17.85 -4.95
N GLU A 77 36.78 -18.84 -4.14
CA GLU A 77 36.51 -20.21 -4.61
C GLU A 77 35.27 -20.25 -5.52
N ALA A 78 34.25 -19.44 -5.21
CA ALA A 78 33.09 -19.23 -6.09
C ALA A 78 33.48 -18.60 -7.45
N LEU A 79 34.32 -17.56 -7.45
CA LEU A 79 34.83 -16.94 -8.68
C LEU A 79 35.61 -17.94 -9.53
N ASP A 80 36.49 -18.74 -8.92
CA ASP A 80 37.33 -19.70 -9.65
C ASP A 80 36.50 -20.84 -10.28
N VAL A 81 35.40 -21.26 -9.63
CA VAL A 81 34.42 -22.20 -10.20
C VAL A 81 33.72 -21.63 -11.44
N ILE A 82 33.31 -20.36 -11.41
CA ILE A 82 32.63 -19.67 -12.51
C ILE A 82 33.61 -19.30 -13.64
N ARG A 83 34.87 -18.99 -13.32
CA ARG A 83 35.90 -18.70 -14.33
C ARG A 83 36.42 -19.98 -15.01
N GLY A 84 36.57 -21.08 -14.27
CA GLY A 84 37.08 -22.36 -14.76
C GLY A 84 36.05 -23.21 -15.54
N LYS A 85 36.45 -24.44 -15.87
CA LYS A 85 35.72 -25.43 -16.70
C LYS A 85 34.25 -25.64 -16.32
N LEU A 86 33.89 -25.52 -15.03
CA LEU A 86 32.48 -25.67 -14.60
C LEU A 86 31.60 -24.51 -15.08
N GLY A 87 32.12 -23.29 -15.10
CA GLY A 87 31.42 -22.11 -15.63
C GLY A 87 31.14 -22.17 -17.13
N GLU A 88 31.85 -23.01 -17.90
CA GLU A 88 31.54 -23.27 -19.33
C GLU A 88 30.17 -23.93 -19.52
N LYS A 89 29.58 -24.51 -18.46
CA LYS A 89 28.22 -25.08 -18.49
C LYS A 89 27.12 -24.06 -18.25
N LEU A 90 27.44 -22.85 -17.79
CA LEU A 90 26.47 -21.78 -17.51
C LEU A 90 26.12 -21.06 -18.82
N THR A 91 25.12 -21.57 -19.53
CA THR A 91 24.80 -21.20 -20.92
C THR A 91 23.31 -20.95 -21.19
N SER A 92 22.41 -21.22 -20.25
CA SER A 92 20.96 -21.01 -20.40
C SER A 92 20.55 -19.54 -20.35
N GLU A 93 21.06 -18.77 -19.37
CA GLU A 93 20.76 -17.34 -19.23
C GLU A 93 21.83 -16.46 -19.91
N ILE A 94 21.38 -15.40 -20.58
CA ILE A 94 22.25 -14.41 -21.22
C ILE A 94 23.16 -13.78 -20.15
N GLN A 95 24.48 -13.84 -20.39
CA GLN A 95 25.50 -13.30 -19.48
C GLN A 95 25.50 -13.90 -18.06
N SER A 96 24.93 -15.11 -17.85
CA SER A 96 24.92 -15.79 -16.53
C SER A 96 26.31 -15.83 -15.88
N ARG A 97 27.31 -16.29 -16.66
CA ARG A 97 28.71 -16.37 -16.23
C ARG A 97 29.30 -14.99 -15.90
N GLU A 98 29.13 -13.99 -16.77
CA GLU A 98 29.61 -12.63 -16.50
C GLU A 98 28.93 -11.96 -15.29
N ASN A 99 27.63 -12.16 -15.10
CA ASN A 99 26.89 -11.59 -13.96
C ASN A 99 27.32 -12.24 -12.63
N LYS A 100 27.54 -13.56 -12.60
CA LYS A 100 28.07 -14.27 -11.42
C LYS A 100 29.54 -13.90 -11.15
N CYS A 101 30.37 -13.73 -12.18
CA CYS A 101 31.71 -13.14 -12.03
C CYS A 101 31.64 -11.73 -11.42
N MET A 102 30.79 -10.86 -11.96
CA MET A 102 30.64 -9.47 -11.48
C MET A 102 30.21 -9.40 -10.01
N ALA A 103 29.28 -10.27 -9.60
CA ALA A 103 28.85 -10.37 -8.20
C ALA A 103 30.01 -10.77 -7.27
N MET A 104 30.85 -11.72 -7.69
CA MET A 104 32.02 -12.13 -6.90
C MET A 104 33.12 -11.06 -6.90
N TYR A 105 33.40 -10.40 -8.03
CA TYR A 105 34.37 -9.32 -8.09
C TYR A 105 34.00 -8.15 -7.15
N LYS A 106 32.72 -7.75 -7.12
CA LYS A 106 32.23 -6.74 -6.15
C LYS A 106 32.40 -7.17 -4.70
N LYS A 107 32.15 -8.45 -4.37
CA LYS A 107 32.30 -8.98 -3.00
C LYS A 107 33.75 -9.21 -2.57
N LEU A 108 34.67 -9.31 -3.53
CA LEU A 108 36.12 -9.39 -3.32
C LEU A 108 36.82 -8.02 -3.36
N SER A 109 36.07 -6.92 -3.56
CA SER A 109 36.62 -5.57 -3.84
C SER A 109 37.62 -5.55 -5.00
N ARG A 110 37.43 -6.41 -6.01
CA ARG A 110 38.28 -6.51 -7.21
C ARG A 110 37.82 -5.52 -8.27
N TRP A 111 38.05 -4.24 -8.00
CA TRP A 111 37.66 -3.15 -8.88
C TRP A 111 38.30 -3.16 -10.28
N PRO A 112 39.56 -3.59 -10.49
CA PRO A 112 40.15 -3.71 -11.82
C PRO A 112 39.33 -4.66 -12.72
N GLU A 113 39.07 -5.88 -12.24
CA GLU A 113 38.26 -6.85 -12.98
C GLU A 113 36.80 -6.39 -13.15
N CYS A 114 36.18 -5.76 -12.12
CA CYS A 114 34.86 -5.13 -12.28
C CYS A 114 34.84 -4.10 -13.41
N ASN A 115 35.89 -3.29 -13.53
CA ASN A 115 35.99 -2.24 -14.52
C ASN A 115 36.14 -2.81 -15.94
N ALA A 116 37.14 -3.66 -16.16
CA ALA A 116 37.41 -4.28 -17.45
C ALA A 116 36.21 -5.13 -17.93
N LEU A 117 35.56 -5.87 -17.03
CA LEU A 117 34.33 -6.61 -17.33
C LEU A 117 33.18 -5.68 -17.73
N SER A 118 32.92 -4.61 -16.97
CA SER A 118 31.85 -3.64 -17.29
C SER A 118 32.11 -2.97 -18.64
N ARG A 119 33.35 -2.55 -18.89
CA ARG A 119 33.83 -1.99 -20.15
C ARG A 119 33.62 -2.98 -21.31
N ARG A 120 34.06 -4.23 -21.17
CA ARG A 120 33.89 -5.31 -22.16
C ARG A 120 32.41 -5.54 -22.52
N LEU A 121 31.53 -5.45 -21.53
CA LEU A 121 30.09 -5.63 -21.73
C LEU A 121 29.43 -4.39 -22.37
N LEU A 122 29.85 -3.17 -22.01
CA LEU A 122 29.42 -1.91 -22.64
C LEU A 122 29.94 -1.73 -24.08
N LEU A 123 31.08 -2.33 -24.42
CA LEU A 123 31.55 -2.44 -25.81
C LEU A 123 30.65 -3.36 -26.65
N LYS A 124 30.01 -4.37 -26.03
CA LYS A 124 29.08 -5.31 -26.67
C LYS A 124 27.63 -4.78 -26.71
N ASN A 125 27.20 -4.05 -25.68
CA ASN A 125 25.89 -3.39 -25.59
C ASN A 125 26.01 -2.05 -24.86
N SER A 126 26.03 -0.96 -25.62
CA SER A 126 26.19 0.41 -25.10
C SER A 126 24.90 1.05 -24.56
N ASP A 127 23.80 0.30 -24.42
CA ASP A 127 22.53 0.80 -23.83
C ASP A 127 22.25 0.17 -22.44
N ASP A 128 23.15 -0.67 -21.90
CA ASP A 128 22.94 -1.37 -20.62
C ASP A 128 23.36 -0.55 -19.39
N TRP A 129 22.36 -0.04 -18.69
CA TRP A 129 22.55 0.82 -17.52
C TRP A 129 23.24 0.13 -16.33
N GLN A 130 23.10 -1.19 -16.16
CA GLN A 130 23.69 -1.88 -14.99
C GLN A 130 25.22 -1.89 -15.06
N PHE A 131 25.78 -1.96 -16.26
CA PHE A 131 27.21 -1.93 -16.50
C PHE A 131 27.75 -0.50 -16.54
N TYR A 132 26.97 0.52 -16.92
CA TYR A 132 27.37 1.91 -16.73
C TYR A 132 27.55 2.27 -15.25
N LEU A 133 26.56 1.94 -14.40
CA LEU A 133 26.67 2.16 -12.96
C LEU A 133 27.89 1.43 -12.39
N THR A 134 28.08 0.15 -12.73
CA THR A 134 29.22 -0.65 -12.23
C THR A 134 30.58 -0.18 -12.77
N TYR A 135 30.63 0.27 -14.03
CA TYR A 135 31.81 0.88 -14.62
C TYR A 135 32.20 2.14 -13.84
N PHE A 136 31.26 3.06 -13.58
CA PHE A 136 31.55 4.25 -12.78
C PHE A 136 31.92 3.90 -11.34
N ASP A 137 31.19 2.99 -10.68
CA ASP A 137 31.52 2.53 -9.32
C ASP A 137 32.99 2.04 -9.24
N SER A 138 33.44 1.27 -10.23
CA SER A 138 34.81 0.74 -10.27
C SER A 138 35.86 1.79 -10.63
N VAL A 139 35.62 2.68 -11.61
CA VAL A 139 36.57 3.77 -11.92
C VAL A 139 36.82 4.64 -10.68
N PHE A 140 35.76 5.10 -10.00
CA PHE A 140 35.92 6.00 -8.87
C PHE A 140 36.59 5.33 -7.66
N ARG A 141 36.47 4.00 -7.52
CA ARG A 141 37.26 3.21 -6.56
C ARG A 141 38.73 3.09 -6.95
N LEU A 142 39.05 2.89 -8.22
CA LEU A 142 40.43 2.82 -8.71
C LEU A 142 41.17 4.16 -8.55
N ILE A 143 40.45 5.28 -8.72
CA ILE A 143 40.95 6.63 -8.41
C ILE A 143 41.17 6.80 -6.89
N GLU A 144 40.22 6.40 -6.05
CA GLU A 144 40.33 6.45 -4.57
C GLU A 144 41.50 5.59 -4.04
N GLU A 145 41.72 4.42 -4.63
CA GLU A 145 42.81 3.48 -4.30
C GLU A 145 44.15 3.85 -4.96
N ALA A 146 44.20 4.92 -5.78
CA ALA A 146 45.35 5.34 -6.57
C ALA A 146 46.00 4.20 -7.39
N TRP A 147 45.16 3.34 -7.98
CA TRP A 147 45.59 2.12 -8.66
C TRP A 147 46.41 2.41 -9.92
N THR A 148 47.46 1.61 -10.13
CA THR A 148 48.32 1.68 -11.33
C THR A 148 48.40 0.32 -12.01
N PRO A 149 48.44 0.26 -13.36
CA PRO A 149 48.55 -1.00 -14.08
C PRO A 149 49.87 -1.75 -13.81
N PRO A 150 49.88 -3.09 -13.94
CA PRO A 150 51.10 -3.89 -13.81
C PRO A 150 52.10 -3.57 -14.93
N ALA A 151 53.40 -3.71 -14.63
CA ALA A 151 54.48 -3.40 -15.57
C ALA A 151 54.59 -4.40 -16.74
N GLU A 152 54.09 -5.63 -16.58
CA GLU A 152 54.05 -6.68 -17.59
C GLU A 152 52.69 -7.41 -17.52
N GLY A 153 52.13 -7.78 -18.68
CA GLY A 153 50.85 -8.50 -18.79
C GLY A 153 49.65 -7.60 -19.12
N GLU A 154 48.44 -8.17 -19.01
CA GLU A 154 47.18 -7.41 -19.13
C GLU A 154 46.86 -6.67 -17.82
N HIS A 155 46.08 -5.58 -17.90
CA HIS A 155 45.71 -4.78 -16.72
C HIS A 155 44.93 -5.57 -15.65
N SER A 156 44.17 -6.60 -16.06
CA SER A 156 43.36 -7.44 -15.16
C SER A 156 43.02 -8.80 -15.79
N LEU A 157 42.36 -9.69 -15.04
CA LEU A 157 41.85 -10.97 -15.54
C LEU A 157 40.70 -10.85 -16.57
N GLU A 158 40.25 -9.64 -16.88
CA GLU A 158 39.22 -9.32 -17.88
C GLU A 158 39.76 -8.35 -18.95
N GLY A 159 41.08 -8.16 -19.00
CA GLY A 159 41.76 -7.26 -19.94
C GLY A 159 41.91 -5.83 -19.42
N GLU A 160 41.82 -4.88 -20.35
CA GLU A 160 42.11 -3.45 -20.20
C GLU A 160 41.19 -2.74 -19.18
N VAL A 161 41.81 -2.14 -18.17
CA VAL A 161 41.20 -1.37 -17.07
C VAL A 161 41.39 0.11 -17.30
N HIS A 162 40.34 0.91 -17.08
CA HIS A 162 40.40 2.36 -16.95
C HIS A 162 40.41 2.74 -15.46
N TYR A 163 41.33 3.60 -15.06
CA TYR A 163 41.63 3.93 -13.65
C TYR A 163 41.74 5.43 -13.39
N SER A 164 41.53 6.25 -14.42
CA SER A 164 41.55 7.72 -14.37
C SER A 164 40.21 8.34 -14.80
N ALA A 165 39.99 9.60 -14.44
CA ALA A 165 38.80 10.35 -14.87
C ALA A 165 38.84 10.60 -16.38
N GLU A 166 40.02 10.87 -16.94
CA GLU A 166 40.29 11.12 -18.34
C GLU A 166 39.91 9.93 -19.24
N GLU A 167 40.29 8.71 -18.83
CA GLU A 167 39.89 7.48 -19.54
C GLU A 167 38.38 7.24 -19.47
N ALA A 168 37.73 7.60 -18.36
CA ALA A 168 36.29 7.47 -18.22
C ALA A 168 35.51 8.51 -19.04
N VAL A 169 35.94 9.76 -19.03
CA VAL A 169 35.44 10.84 -19.91
C VAL A 169 35.56 10.41 -21.36
N LYS A 170 36.77 10.04 -21.80
CA LYS A 170 37.03 9.58 -23.16
C LYS A 170 36.15 8.38 -23.54
N PHE A 171 36.03 7.37 -22.67
CA PHE A 171 35.22 6.19 -22.97
C PHE A 171 33.75 6.54 -23.24
N ILE A 172 33.15 7.41 -22.42
CA ILE A 172 31.76 7.84 -22.59
C ILE A 172 31.58 8.68 -23.86
N GLU A 173 32.54 9.57 -24.17
CA GLU A 173 32.50 10.33 -25.42
C GLU A 173 32.69 9.42 -26.66
N ASP A 174 33.60 8.45 -26.61
CA ASP A 174 33.74 7.40 -27.64
C ASP A 174 32.45 6.57 -27.79
N ARG A 175 31.71 6.28 -26.70
CA ARG A 175 30.40 5.60 -26.77
C ARG A 175 29.33 6.46 -27.43
N ILE A 176 29.29 7.78 -27.16
CA ILE A 176 28.37 8.72 -27.82
C ILE A 176 28.74 8.90 -29.31
N THR A 177 30.03 9.02 -29.63
CA THR A 177 30.50 9.15 -31.02
C THR A 177 30.24 7.89 -31.84
N GLU A 178 30.30 6.70 -31.23
CA GLU A 178 29.91 5.45 -31.91
C GLU A 178 28.38 5.30 -32.05
N GLU A 179 27.60 5.67 -31.02
CA GLU A 179 26.13 5.74 -31.09
C GLU A 179 25.66 6.61 -32.25
N SER A 180 26.28 7.77 -32.44
CA SER A 180 25.86 8.73 -33.46
C SER A 180 26.15 8.28 -34.91
N LYS A 181 26.79 7.12 -35.11
CA LYS A 181 26.96 6.45 -36.43
C LYS A 181 25.87 5.41 -36.70
N SER A 182 25.12 5.01 -35.67
CA SER A 182 24.04 4.03 -35.75
C SER A 182 22.76 4.64 -36.33
N SER A 183 22.01 3.84 -37.11
CA SER A 183 20.64 4.18 -37.52
C SER A 183 19.61 4.00 -36.39
N ARG A 184 19.98 3.29 -35.32
CA ARG A 184 19.20 3.16 -34.08
C ARG A 184 19.84 4.03 -33.01
N HIS A 185 19.13 5.08 -32.58
CA HIS A 185 19.57 5.91 -31.46
C HIS A 185 19.45 5.17 -30.12
N LEU A 186 20.46 5.34 -29.26
CA LEU A 186 20.57 4.69 -27.94
C LEU A 186 20.64 5.76 -26.84
N ARG A 187 20.03 5.48 -25.69
CA ARG A 187 19.88 6.46 -24.60
C ARG A 187 21.03 6.36 -23.60
N GLY A 188 21.51 5.13 -23.35
CA GLY A 188 22.57 4.79 -22.41
C GLY A 188 23.79 5.72 -22.46
N PRO A 189 24.43 5.96 -23.62
CA PRO A 189 25.64 6.78 -23.68
C PRO A 189 25.41 8.24 -23.24
N HIS A 190 24.25 8.81 -23.58
CA HIS A 190 23.91 10.18 -23.20
C HIS A 190 23.57 10.31 -21.72
N LEU A 191 22.80 9.37 -21.16
CA LEU A 191 22.50 9.33 -19.72
C LEU A 191 23.76 9.02 -18.90
N ALA A 192 24.69 8.21 -19.45
CA ALA A 192 25.96 7.90 -18.81
C ALA A 192 26.86 9.15 -18.72
N LYS A 193 26.80 10.07 -19.69
CA LYS A 193 27.49 11.37 -19.58
C LYS A 193 26.89 12.25 -18.48
N LEU A 194 25.57 12.21 -18.25
CA LEU A 194 24.90 12.89 -17.13
C LEU A 194 25.23 12.27 -15.76
N GLU A 195 25.38 10.95 -15.67
CA GLU A 195 25.82 10.27 -14.44
C GLU A 195 27.31 10.49 -14.14
N LEU A 196 28.17 10.55 -15.16
CA LEU A 196 29.59 10.86 -14.99
C LEU A 196 29.81 12.28 -14.45
N ILE A 197 29.11 13.29 -14.99
CA ILE A 197 29.19 14.66 -14.47
C ILE A 197 28.62 14.79 -13.05
N ARG A 198 27.57 14.05 -12.68
CA ARG A 198 27.12 13.96 -11.28
C ARG A 198 28.26 13.51 -10.37
N ARG A 199 28.90 12.40 -10.71
CA ARG A 199 29.92 11.76 -9.85
C ARG A 199 31.18 12.62 -9.74
N LEU A 200 31.69 13.17 -10.84
CA LEU A 200 32.82 14.11 -10.82
C LEU A 200 32.49 15.39 -10.03
N ARG A 201 31.28 15.94 -10.17
CA ARG A 201 30.81 17.09 -9.37
C ARG A 201 30.72 16.75 -7.89
N SER A 202 30.32 15.52 -7.53
CA SER A 202 30.27 15.06 -6.12
C SER A 202 31.64 14.90 -5.47
N GLN A 203 32.71 14.71 -6.27
CA GLN A 203 34.10 14.69 -5.81
C GLN A 203 34.81 16.06 -5.92
N GLY A 204 34.20 17.03 -6.63
CA GLY A 204 34.73 18.39 -6.82
C GLY A 204 35.52 18.61 -8.12
N CYS A 205 35.79 17.56 -8.91
CA CYS A 205 36.74 17.61 -10.04
C CYS A 205 36.12 17.91 -11.42
N ASN A 206 34.84 18.33 -11.49
CA ASN A 206 34.12 18.45 -12.76
C ASN A 206 34.80 19.39 -13.80
N ASP A 207 35.26 20.54 -13.34
CA ASP A 207 35.61 21.65 -14.23
C ASP A 207 36.97 21.44 -14.95
N GLU A 208 37.76 20.47 -14.47
CA GLU A 208 39.01 20.03 -15.09
C GLU A 208 38.78 19.33 -16.43
N TYR A 209 37.73 18.49 -16.52
CA TYR A 209 37.49 17.57 -17.64
C TYR A 209 36.53 18.10 -18.71
N LYS A 210 35.96 19.31 -18.53
CA LYS A 210 35.19 20.05 -19.55
C LYS A 210 34.03 19.26 -20.19
N LEU A 211 33.40 18.34 -19.45
CA LEU A 211 32.28 17.51 -19.94
C LEU A 211 31.10 18.32 -20.49
N GLY A 212 30.93 19.55 -20.04
CA GLY A 212 29.87 20.47 -20.45
C GLY A 212 29.00 20.92 -19.27
N ASP A 213 28.03 21.78 -19.54
CA ASP A 213 27.00 22.19 -18.58
C ASP A 213 25.84 21.17 -18.60
N PRO A 214 25.39 20.61 -17.46
CA PRO A 214 24.20 19.77 -17.41
C PRO A 214 22.94 20.42 -18.01
N GLU A 215 22.78 21.76 -17.95
CA GLU A 215 21.64 22.43 -18.59
C GLU A 215 21.63 22.15 -20.11
N GLU A 216 22.77 22.36 -20.78
CA GLU A 216 22.93 22.12 -22.22
C GLU A 216 22.93 20.61 -22.56
N LEU A 217 23.51 19.74 -21.72
CA LEU A 217 23.46 18.29 -21.93
C LEU A 217 22.03 17.74 -21.85
N MET A 218 21.22 18.22 -20.89
CA MET A 218 19.80 17.85 -20.76
C MET A 218 18.96 18.42 -21.92
N PHE A 219 19.26 19.64 -22.40
CA PHE A 219 18.65 20.23 -23.59
C PHE A 219 18.97 19.45 -24.87
N GLN A 220 20.22 18.99 -25.04
CA GLN A 220 20.62 18.13 -26.16
C GLN A 220 19.96 16.74 -26.09
N TYR A 221 19.81 16.17 -24.89
CA TYR A 221 19.04 14.94 -24.70
C TYR A 221 17.57 15.12 -25.09
N PHE A 222 16.93 16.21 -24.67
CA PHE A 222 15.57 16.56 -25.05
C PHE A 222 15.42 16.74 -26.58
N LYS A 223 16.38 17.37 -27.25
CA LYS A 223 16.38 17.47 -28.73
C LYS A 223 16.44 16.11 -29.42
N LYS A 224 17.17 15.13 -28.87
CA LYS A 224 17.31 13.77 -29.43
C LYS A 224 16.11 12.86 -29.10
N PHE A 225 15.54 12.95 -27.90
CA PHE A 225 14.58 11.97 -27.37
C PHE A 225 13.25 12.55 -26.88
N GLY A 226 13.02 13.86 -26.96
CA GLY A 226 11.83 14.54 -26.46
C GLY A 226 10.51 14.10 -27.10
N ASP A 227 10.55 13.50 -28.30
CA ASP A 227 9.39 12.88 -28.94
C ASP A 227 9.06 11.48 -28.41
N LYS A 228 9.77 11.00 -27.37
CA LYS A 228 9.56 9.71 -26.70
C LYS A 228 8.94 9.92 -25.31
N PRO A 229 7.91 9.14 -24.91
CA PRO A 229 7.32 9.24 -23.57
C PRO A 229 8.30 9.05 -22.40
N CYS A 230 9.42 8.34 -22.62
CA CYS A 230 10.45 8.14 -21.59
C CYS A 230 11.33 9.37 -21.32
N CYS A 231 11.33 10.41 -22.17
CA CYS A 231 12.22 11.56 -22.00
C CYS A 231 12.07 12.22 -20.62
N PHE A 232 10.83 12.34 -20.12
CA PHE A 232 10.57 12.84 -18.77
C PHE A 232 11.14 11.93 -17.68
N THR A 233 10.95 10.60 -17.75
CA THR A 233 11.46 9.67 -16.73
C THR A 233 12.98 9.60 -16.73
N ASP A 234 13.59 9.71 -17.91
CA ASP A 234 15.04 9.68 -18.11
C ASP A 234 15.69 10.97 -17.58
N LEU A 235 15.11 12.15 -17.85
CA LEU A 235 15.62 13.44 -17.35
C LEU A 235 15.28 13.70 -15.88
N LYS A 236 14.14 13.18 -15.37
CA LYS A 236 13.69 13.37 -13.99
C LYS A 236 14.76 13.00 -12.97
N VAL A 237 15.53 11.93 -13.23
CA VAL A 237 16.56 11.47 -12.29
C VAL A 237 17.85 12.29 -12.34
N PHE A 238 17.96 13.31 -13.22
CA PHE A 238 19.12 14.21 -13.35
C PHE A 238 18.79 15.69 -13.08
N VAL A 239 17.57 16.01 -12.64
CA VAL A 239 17.11 17.39 -12.39
C VAL A 239 17.84 18.07 -11.21
N ASP A 240 18.47 17.29 -10.33
CA ASP A 240 19.38 17.71 -9.26
C ASP A 240 20.67 18.38 -9.76
N LEU A 241 21.04 18.17 -11.03
CA LEU A 241 22.21 18.81 -11.64
C LEU A 241 21.95 20.25 -12.07
N LEU A 242 20.69 20.67 -12.13
CA LEU A 242 20.27 22.03 -12.45
C LEU A 242 20.23 22.90 -11.18
N PRO A 243 20.92 24.05 -11.15
CA PRO A 243 20.71 25.08 -10.13
C PRO A 243 19.23 25.47 -10.02
N ALA A 244 18.69 25.50 -8.80
CA ALA A 244 17.27 25.79 -8.55
C ALA A 244 16.79 27.14 -9.12
N THR A 245 17.71 28.10 -9.31
CA THR A 245 17.43 29.41 -9.92
C THR A 245 17.30 29.38 -11.45
N GLN A 246 17.72 28.30 -12.13
CA GLN A 246 17.74 28.19 -13.59
C GLN A 246 16.52 27.46 -14.19
N GLY A 247 15.65 26.86 -13.37
CA GLY A 247 14.51 26.05 -13.85
C GLY A 247 13.65 26.76 -14.91
N THR A 248 13.26 28.02 -14.69
CA THR A 248 12.47 28.80 -15.66
C THR A 248 13.24 29.10 -16.96
N LYS A 249 14.56 29.33 -16.88
CA LYS A 249 15.43 29.56 -18.05
C LYS A 249 15.52 28.29 -18.89
N PHE A 250 15.74 27.15 -18.26
CA PHE A 250 15.80 25.84 -18.92
C PHE A 250 14.47 25.47 -19.58
N ILE A 251 13.34 25.64 -18.90
CA ILE A 251 12.00 25.43 -19.52
C ILE A 251 11.79 26.31 -20.76
N ASN A 252 12.15 27.59 -20.69
CA ASN A 252 12.05 28.49 -21.85
C ASN A 252 12.98 28.08 -23.01
N GLN A 253 14.18 27.57 -22.71
CA GLN A 253 15.10 27.02 -23.71
C GLN A 253 14.51 25.77 -24.40
N LEU A 254 13.88 24.87 -23.64
CA LEU A 254 13.19 23.68 -24.18
C LEU A 254 11.98 24.07 -25.04
N LEU A 255 11.13 25.00 -24.59
CA LEU A 255 9.98 25.49 -25.36
C LEU A 255 10.42 26.09 -26.71
N GLY A 256 11.54 26.83 -26.74
CA GLY A 256 12.09 27.47 -27.93
C GLY A 256 12.53 26.53 -29.05
N VAL A 257 12.49 25.20 -28.86
CA VAL A 257 12.79 24.20 -29.91
C VAL A 257 11.65 23.22 -30.19
N VAL A 258 10.49 23.39 -29.54
CA VAL A 258 9.28 22.60 -29.86
C VAL A 258 8.56 23.24 -31.06
N PRO A 259 8.25 22.51 -32.14
CA PRO A 259 7.53 23.07 -33.29
C PRO A 259 6.04 23.25 -32.97
N LEU A 260 5.71 24.42 -32.43
CA LEU A 260 4.33 24.89 -32.21
C LEU A 260 3.90 25.88 -33.30
N SER A 261 2.59 26.01 -33.51
CA SER A 261 2.03 27.06 -34.36
C SER A 261 2.37 28.45 -33.82
N THR A 262 2.53 29.44 -34.70
CA THR A 262 2.71 30.84 -34.30
C THR A 262 1.55 31.30 -33.42
N PRO A 263 1.80 31.81 -32.19
CA PRO A 263 0.74 32.40 -31.39
C PRO A 263 0.23 33.67 -32.06
N THR A 264 -1.10 33.82 -32.08
CA THR A 264 -1.77 35.09 -32.41
C THR A 264 -2.43 35.61 -31.13
N GLU A 265 -2.74 36.91 -31.07
CA GLU A 265 -3.24 37.57 -29.86
C GLU A 265 -4.43 36.84 -29.19
N ASP A 266 -5.34 36.27 -30.00
CA ASP A 266 -6.50 35.49 -29.53
C ASP A 266 -6.32 33.95 -29.51
N LYS A 267 -5.13 33.40 -29.84
CA LYS A 267 -4.96 31.93 -30.01
C LYS A 267 -3.66 31.37 -29.44
N LEU A 268 -3.84 30.35 -28.62
CA LEU A 268 -2.79 29.50 -28.05
C LEU A 268 -1.92 28.86 -29.16
N ALA A 269 -0.61 28.78 -28.92
CA ALA A 269 0.30 27.99 -29.75
C ALA A 269 0.04 26.48 -29.55
N LEU A 270 -0.19 25.74 -30.63
CA LEU A 270 -0.58 24.32 -30.62
C LEU A 270 0.42 23.46 -31.41
N PRO A 271 0.65 22.19 -31.03
CA PRO A 271 1.52 21.29 -31.79
C PRO A 271 0.89 20.88 -33.13
N SER A 272 1.71 20.74 -34.18
CA SER A 272 1.30 20.32 -35.52
C SER A 272 1.12 18.81 -35.68
N ASP A 273 1.78 18.00 -34.84
CA ASP A 273 1.82 16.55 -34.94
C ASP A 273 2.12 15.88 -33.58
N ILE A 274 2.09 14.56 -33.56
CA ILE A 274 2.26 13.73 -32.35
C ILE A 274 3.65 13.90 -31.71
N ARG A 275 4.72 14.14 -32.50
CA ARG A 275 6.07 14.34 -31.96
C ARG A 275 6.19 15.70 -31.30
N ALA A 276 5.67 16.74 -31.95
CA ALA A 276 5.56 18.09 -31.39
C ALA A 276 4.74 18.09 -30.09
N LEU A 277 3.64 17.33 -30.06
CA LEU A 277 2.75 17.18 -28.90
C LEU A 277 3.47 16.47 -27.74
N GLN A 278 4.19 15.39 -28.00
CA GLN A 278 4.95 14.65 -26.98
C GLN A 278 6.17 15.45 -26.46
N GLN A 279 6.86 16.18 -27.33
CA GLN A 279 7.90 17.13 -26.92
C GLN A 279 7.33 18.18 -25.97
N HIS A 280 6.25 18.87 -26.37
CA HIS A 280 5.60 19.86 -25.51
C HIS A 280 5.13 19.26 -24.17
N LEU A 281 4.52 18.06 -24.20
CA LEU A 281 4.05 17.37 -23.01
C LEU A 281 5.21 17.07 -22.03
N CYS A 282 6.37 16.66 -22.54
CA CYS A 282 7.58 16.46 -21.72
C CYS A 282 8.03 17.78 -21.06
N VAL A 283 7.98 18.92 -21.77
CA VAL A 283 8.29 20.23 -21.18
C VAL A 283 7.29 20.61 -20.08
N VAL A 284 6.00 20.34 -20.25
CA VAL A 284 4.99 20.56 -19.19
C VAL A 284 5.26 19.67 -17.97
N GLN A 285 5.63 18.40 -18.17
CA GLN A 285 5.99 17.49 -17.07
C GLN A 285 7.26 17.96 -16.33
N LEU A 286 8.27 18.46 -17.03
CA LEU A 286 9.45 19.07 -16.44
C LEU A 286 9.12 20.39 -15.71
N THR A 287 8.21 21.20 -16.25
CA THR A 287 7.70 22.44 -15.62
C THR A 287 7.01 22.14 -14.29
N ARG A 288 6.21 21.07 -14.24
CA ARG A 288 5.58 20.58 -13.01
C ARG A 288 6.62 20.06 -12.01
N LEU A 289 7.63 19.30 -12.48
CA LEU A 289 8.69 18.72 -11.65
C LEU A 289 9.59 19.79 -11.02
N LEU A 290 9.94 20.84 -11.76
CA LEU A 290 10.75 21.98 -11.31
C LEU A 290 10.01 22.94 -10.37
N GLY A 291 8.85 22.55 -9.84
CA GLY A 291 8.11 23.32 -8.84
C GLY A 291 7.25 24.46 -9.41
N LEU A 292 7.44 24.86 -10.67
CA LEU A 292 6.94 26.12 -11.22
C LEU A 292 5.41 26.28 -11.18
N TYR A 293 4.64 25.20 -11.34
CA TYR A 293 3.18 25.23 -11.17
C TYR A 293 2.73 25.27 -9.70
N HIS A 294 3.55 24.82 -8.74
CA HIS A 294 3.20 24.89 -7.32
C HIS A 294 3.39 26.31 -6.77
N THR A 295 4.36 27.07 -7.31
CA THR A 295 4.61 28.48 -6.95
C THR A 295 3.61 29.49 -7.51
N MET A 296 2.68 29.04 -8.36
CA MET A 296 1.64 29.89 -8.95
C MET A 296 0.47 30.15 -8.01
N ASP A 297 -0.16 31.32 -8.14
CA ASP A 297 -1.42 31.63 -7.45
C ASP A 297 -2.61 30.84 -8.05
N LYS A 298 -3.76 30.86 -7.37
CA LYS A 298 -4.97 30.12 -7.78
C LYS A 298 -5.45 30.49 -9.20
N ASN A 299 -5.42 31.76 -9.58
CA ASN A 299 -5.89 32.21 -10.89
C ASN A 299 -4.90 31.81 -11.99
N GLN A 300 -3.60 31.87 -11.70
CA GLN A 300 -2.55 31.34 -12.57
C GLN A 300 -2.69 29.82 -12.76
N LYS A 301 -2.88 29.06 -11.67
CA LYS A 301 -3.15 27.61 -11.70
C LYS A 301 -4.40 27.28 -12.54
N LEU A 302 -5.51 28.01 -12.37
CA LEU A 302 -6.72 27.88 -13.21
C LEU A 302 -6.50 28.32 -14.68
N SER A 303 -5.53 29.19 -14.96
CA SER A 303 -5.11 29.49 -16.34
C SER A 303 -4.34 28.33 -16.97
N VAL A 304 -3.44 27.70 -16.21
CA VAL A 304 -2.72 26.48 -16.64
C VAL A 304 -3.70 25.33 -16.90
N VAL A 305 -4.69 25.09 -16.02
CA VAL A 305 -5.75 24.08 -16.24
C VAL A 305 -6.44 24.29 -17.59
N ARG A 306 -6.86 25.52 -17.91
CA ARG A 306 -7.51 25.85 -19.18
C ARG A 306 -6.57 25.65 -20.39
N GLU A 307 -5.30 26.04 -20.28
CA GLU A 307 -4.30 25.80 -21.34
C GLU A 307 -4.09 24.30 -21.61
N LEU A 308 -3.94 23.51 -20.55
CA LEU A 308 -3.76 22.06 -20.62
C LEU A 308 -5.00 21.37 -21.22
N MET A 309 -6.21 21.80 -20.88
CA MET A 309 -7.43 21.24 -21.46
C MET A 309 -7.64 21.63 -22.93
N LEU A 310 -7.29 22.85 -23.34
CA LEU A 310 -7.28 23.23 -24.77
C LEU A 310 -6.29 22.35 -25.57
N ARG A 311 -5.14 22.02 -24.99
CA ARG A 311 -4.14 21.11 -25.60
C ARG A 311 -4.57 19.65 -25.57
N TYR A 312 -5.29 19.22 -24.54
CA TYR A 312 -5.91 17.88 -24.48
C TYR A 312 -6.87 17.68 -25.65
N GLN A 313 -7.84 18.59 -25.79
CA GLN A 313 -8.89 18.55 -26.82
C GLN A 313 -8.32 18.62 -28.23
N HIS A 314 -7.41 19.58 -28.51
CA HIS A 314 -6.68 19.61 -29.79
C HIS A 314 -5.90 18.31 -30.07
N GLY A 315 -5.33 17.71 -29.02
CA GLY A 315 -4.57 16.47 -29.13
C GLY A 315 -5.40 15.23 -29.51
N LEU A 316 -6.70 15.23 -29.23
CA LEU A 316 -7.61 14.14 -29.62
C LEU A 316 -7.76 14.03 -31.15
N GLU A 317 -7.55 15.12 -31.90
CA GLU A 317 -7.56 15.11 -33.37
C GLU A 317 -6.55 14.10 -33.95
N PHE A 318 -5.39 13.94 -33.31
CA PHE A 318 -4.33 13.03 -33.77
C PHE A 318 -4.61 11.55 -33.47
N GLY A 319 -5.45 11.24 -32.47
CA GLY A 319 -5.75 9.89 -32.01
C GLY A 319 -7.14 9.37 -32.37
N LYS A 320 -7.85 10.03 -33.31
CA LYS A 320 -9.16 9.59 -33.83
C LYS A 320 -9.17 8.18 -34.43
N SER A 321 -8.02 7.66 -34.84
CA SER A 321 -7.84 6.31 -35.39
C SER A 321 -7.27 5.28 -34.39
N CYS A 322 -7.00 5.67 -33.13
CA CYS A 322 -6.49 4.76 -32.12
C CYS A 322 -7.52 3.67 -31.77
N LEU A 323 -7.02 2.48 -31.46
CA LEU A 323 -7.84 1.41 -30.90
C LEU A 323 -8.27 1.78 -29.47
N LYS A 324 -9.43 1.30 -29.02
CA LYS A 324 -9.93 1.57 -27.64
C LYS A 324 -9.00 1.05 -26.53
N THR A 325 -8.07 0.15 -26.88
CA THR A 325 -7.02 -0.41 -26.03
C THR A 325 -5.74 0.43 -25.97
N GLU A 326 -5.60 1.39 -26.89
CA GLU A 326 -4.50 2.35 -26.93
C GLU A 326 -4.88 3.60 -26.13
N LEU A 327 -3.89 4.36 -25.67
CA LEU A 327 -4.12 5.63 -24.98
C LEU A 327 -4.10 6.78 -25.99
N GLN A 328 -4.92 7.81 -25.79
CA GLN A 328 -4.84 9.01 -26.61
C GLN A 328 -3.52 9.74 -26.34
N PHE A 329 -2.87 10.22 -27.40
CA PHE A 329 -1.55 10.89 -27.31
C PHE A 329 -1.54 12.08 -26.35
N SER A 330 -2.69 12.68 -26.06
CA SER A 330 -2.85 13.84 -25.19
C SER A 330 -3.33 13.54 -23.77
N ASP A 331 -3.62 12.29 -23.39
CA ASP A 331 -4.21 11.93 -22.07
C ASP A 331 -3.51 12.58 -20.86
N TYR A 332 -2.19 12.70 -20.92
CA TYR A 332 -1.41 13.24 -19.81
C TYR A 332 -1.58 14.77 -19.64
N TYR A 333 -2.08 15.51 -20.64
CA TYR A 333 -2.52 16.90 -20.43
C TYR A 333 -3.72 16.97 -19.48
N CYS A 334 -4.69 16.05 -19.61
CA CYS A 334 -5.80 15.94 -18.67
C CYS A 334 -5.31 15.54 -17.27
N LEU A 335 -4.41 14.54 -17.15
CA LEU A 335 -3.80 14.20 -15.85
C LEU A 335 -3.11 15.40 -15.18
N LEU A 336 -2.37 16.20 -15.94
CA LEU A 336 -1.66 17.37 -15.42
C LEU A 336 -2.63 18.50 -15.01
N ALA A 337 -3.71 18.72 -15.77
CA ALA A 337 -4.79 19.64 -15.40
C ALA A 337 -5.49 19.21 -14.11
N VAL A 338 -5.85 17.92 -14.02
CA VAL A 338 -6.45 17.30 -12.83
C VAL A 338 -5.54 17.41 -11.61
N HIS A 339 -4.23 17.21 -11.75
CA HIS A 339 -3.30 17.41 -10.64
C HIS A 339 -3.26 18.87 -10.16
N VAL A 340 -3.29 19.87 -11.07
CA VAL A 340 -3.36 21.29 -10.70
C VAL A 340 -4.69 21.65 -10.01
N LEU A 341 -5.81 21.10 -10.46
CA LEU A 341 -7.12 21.26 -9.79
C LEU A 341 -7.12 20.67 -8.37
N ILE A 342 -6.52 19.49 -8.19
CA ILE A 342 -6.43 18.85 -6.88
C ILE A 342 -5.45 19.60 -5.95
N ASP A 343 -4.40 20.25 -6.46
CA ASP A 343 -3.60 21.19 -5.66
C ASP A 343 -4.47 22.35 -5.17
N ILE A 344 -5.22 23.02 -6.06
CA ILE A 344 -6.12 24.14 -5.69
C ILE A 344 -7.11 23.70 -4.61
N TRP A 345 -7.75 22.54 -4.77
CA TRP A 345 -8.68 21.98 -3.78
C TRP A 345 -8.01 21.78 -2.42
N ARG A 346 -6.81 21.17 -2.38
CA ARG A 346 -6.10 20.91 -1.12
C ARG A 346 -5.46 22.14 -0.47
N GLU A 347 -5.05 23.12 -1.26
CA GLU A 347 -4.47 24.39 -0.78
C GLU A 347 -5.53 25.37 -0.29
N THR A 348 -6.73 25.38 -0.88
CA THR A 348 -7.75 26.43 -0.65
C THR A 348 -9.10 25.94 -0.14
N GLY A 349 -9.34 24.62 -0.10
CA GLY A 349 -10.63 24.04 0.30
C GLY A 349 -11.76 24.26 -0.73
N ASP A 350 -11.41 24.59 -1.97
CA ASP A 350 -12.38 24.90 -3.02
C ASP A 350 -12.95 23.64 -3.70
N GLU A 351 -14.16 23.27 -3.31
CA GLU A 351 -14.86 22.10 -3.84
C GLU A 351 -15.15 22.18 -5.35
N THR A 352 -15.19 23.37 -5.96
CA THR A 352 -15.44 23.50 -7.40
C THR A 352 -14.34 22.84 -8.23
N ALA A 353 -13.09 22.91 -7.74
CA ALA A 353 -11.94 22.32 -8.41
C ALA A 353 -11.97 20.78 -8.41
N VAL A 354 -12.49 20.14 -7.35
CA VAL A 354 -12.60 18.66 -7.31
C VAL A 354 -13.78 18.15 -8.15
N TRP A 355 -14.89 18.89 -8.24
CA TRP A 355 -15.96 18.59 -9.20
C TRP A 355 -15.49 18.72 -10.65
N GLN A 356 -14.73 19.78 -10.99
CA GLN A 356 -14.14 19.88 -12.32
C GLN A 356 -13.14 18.74 -12.56
N ALA A 357 -12.29 18.39 -11.60
CA ALA A 357 -11.34 17.29 -11.73
C ALA A 357 -12.01 15.94 -12.04
N LEU A 358 -13.12 15.61 -11.35
CA LEU A 358 -13.92 14.41 -11.68
C LEU A 358 -14.54 14.49 -13.08
N THR A 359 -15.03 15.67 -13.47
CA THR A 359 -15.67 15.89 -14.78
C THR A 359 -14.69 15.66 -15.93
N LEU A 360 -13.47 16.23 -15.84
CA LEU A 360 -12.40 16.06 -16.82
C LEU A 360 -11.90 14.60 -16.90
N LEU A 361 -11.89 13.89 -15.78
CA LEU A 361 -11.50 12.48 -15.72
C LEU A 361 -12.56 11.54 -16.32
N GLU A 362 -13.86 11.80 -16.09
CA GLU A 362 -14.95 11.04 -16.71
C GLU A 362 -15.00 11.29 -18.23
N GLU A 363 -14.90 12.56 -18.67
CA GLU A 363 -14.75 12.93 -20.08
C GLU A 363 -13.56 12.18 -20.71
N GLY A 364 -12.37 12.32 -20.11
CA GLY A 364 -11.15 11.69 -20.59
C GLY A 364 -11.22 10.17 -20.64
N LEU A 365 -11.94 9.53 -19.70
CA LEU A 365 -12.16 8.09 -19.70
C LEU A 365 -13.11 7.63 -20.83
N THR A 366 -14.00 8.49 -21.34
CA THR A 366 -14.81 8.14 -22.53
C THR A 366 -14.00 8.13 -23.83
N HIS A 367 -12.99 9.00 -23.93
CA HIS A 367 -12.05 9.02 -25.07
C HIS A 367 -10.97 7.93 -24.95
N SER A 368 -10.53 7.61 -23.73
CA SER A 368 -9.44 6.68 -23.44
C SER A 368 -9.85 5.60 -22.41
N PRO A 369 -10.78 4.70 -22.75
CA PRO A 369 -11.40 3.77 -21.79
C PRO A 369 -10.45 2.71 -21.20
N SER A 370 -9.27 2.51 -21.80
CA SER A 370 -8.18 1.68 -21.26
C SER A 370 -7.18 2.45 -20.37
N ASN A 371 -7.35 3.75 -20.14
CA ASN A 371 -6.43 4.53 -19.32
C ASN A 371 -6.59 4.19 -17.82
N ALA A 372 -5.64 3.40 -17.31
CA ALA A 372 -5.61 3.00 -15.91
C ALA A 372 -5.37 4.18 -14.94
N GLN A 373 -4.68 5.25 -15.36
CA GLN A 373 -4.43 6.41 -14.50
C GLN A 373 -5.72 7.22 -14.27
N PHE A 374 -6.55 7.41 -15.30
CA PHE A 374 -7.87 8.02 -15.12
C PHE A 374 -8.73 7.21 -14.15
N LYS A 375 -8.79 5.88 -14.30
CA LYS A 375 -9.55 5.00 -13.39
C LYS A 375 -9.03 5.08 -11.95
N LEU A 376 -7.71 5.02 -11.74
CA LEU A 376 -7.10 5.10 -10.40
C LEU A 376 -7.30 6.47 -9.74
N LEU A 377 -7.31 7.57 -10.50
CA LEU A 377 -7.62 8.90 -9.98
C LEU A 377 -9.11 9.06 -9.64
N LEU A 378 -10.02 8.59 -10.51
CA LEU A 378 -11.46 8.58 -10.21
C LEU A 378 -11.75 7.76 -8.95
N VAL A 379 -11.20 6.54 -8.86
CA VAL A 379 -11.25 5.69 -7.65
C VAL A 379 -10.84 6.49 -6.41
N ARG A 380 -9.71 7.19 -6.46
CA ARG A 380 -9.20 7.94 -5.31
C ARG A 380 -10.04 9.16 -4.95
N ILE A 381 -10.48 9.94 -5.94
CA ILE A 381 -11.24 11.17 -5.70
C ILE A 381 -12.67 10.84 -5.23
N TYR A 382 -13.36 9.87 -5.84
CA TYR A 382 -14.67 9.41 -5.36
C TYR A 382 -14.57 8.93 -3.90
N CYS A 383 -13.59 8.09 -3.57
CA CYS A 383 -13.33 7.66 -2.18
C CYS A 383 -13.12 8.84 -1.22
N MET A 384 -12.38 9.88 -1.63
CA MET A 384 -12.16 11.07 -0.80
C MET A 384 -13.40 11.97 -0.66
N LEU A 385 -14.32 11.97 -1.63
CA LEU A 385 -15.65 12.62 -1.52
C LEU A 385 -16.68 11.75 -0.78
N GLY A 386 -16.33 10.52 -0.37
CA GLY A 386 -17.21 9.58 0.32
C GLY A 386 -18.10 8.73 -0.59
N ALA A 387 -17.89 8.75 -1.91
CA ALA A 387 -18.58 7.89 -2.87
C ALA A 387 -17.75 6.64 -3.18
N PHE A 388 -18.39 5.48 -3.19
CA PHE A 388 -17.74 4.18 -3.36
C PHE A 388 -18.48 3.23 -4.33
N GLU A 389 -19.77 3.44 -4.60
CA GLU A 389 -20.49 2.73 -5.67
C GLU A 389 -19.75 2.80 -7.03
N PRO A 390 -19.40 3.99 -7.59
CA PRO A 390 -18.64 4.07 -8.85
C PRO A 390 -17.20 3.52 -8.74
N VAL A 391 -16.65 3.41 -7.53
CA VAL A 391 -15.29 2.91 -7.29
C VAL A 391 -15.21 1.41 -7.58
N VAL A 392 -16.26 0.65 -7.26
CA VAL A 392 -16.34 -0.80 -7.53
C VAL A 392 -16.36 -1.06 -9.05
N ASP A 393 -17.13 -0.28 -9.81
CA ASP A 393 -17.20 -0.38 -11.28
C ASP A 393 -15.86 -0.01 -11.93
N LEU A 394 -15.25 1.10 -11.51
CA LEU A 394 -13.96 1.55 -12.03
C LEU A 394 -12.83 0.54 -11.75
N TYR A 395 -12.81 -0.05 -10.55
CA TYR A 395 -11.84 -1.08 -10.19
C TYR A 395 -12.11 -2.40 -10.95
N SER A 396 -13.38 -2.78 -11.13
CA SER A 396 -13.73 -3.94 -11.96
C SER A 396 -13.32 -3.72 -13.43
N SER A 397 -13.41 -2.48 -13.92
CA SER A 397 -12.94 -2.04 -15.23
C SER A 397 -11.41 -1.96 -15.38
N LEU A 398 -10.63 -2.12 -14.29
CA LEU A 398 -9.19 -2.35 -14.34
C LEU A 398 -8.81 -3.83 -14.56
N ASP A 399 -9.77 -4.76 -14.49
CA ASP A 399 -9.56 -6.22 -14.65
C ASP A 399 -8.44 -6.77 -13.74
N ALA A 400 -8.37 -6.24 -12.52
CA ALA A 400 -7.29 -6.50 -11.56
C ALA A 400 -7.28 -7.96 -11.08
N LYS A 401 -6.18 -8.67 -11.34
CA LYS A 401 -6.02 -10.12 -11.16
C LYS A 401 -4.79 -10.51 -10.33
N HIS A 402 -4.93 -11.63 -9.63
CA HIS A 402 -3.83 -12.30 -8.89
C HIS A 402 -3.04 -11.33 -8.00
N ILE A 403 -1.75 -11.10 -8.31
CA ILE A 403 -0.86 -10.21 -7.54
C ILE A 403 -1.38 -8.77 -7.43
N GLN A 404 -2.24 -8.31 -8.34
CA GLN A 404 -2.86 -6.98 -8.25
C GLN A 404 -3.81 -6.85 -7.06
N HIS A 405 -4.35 -7.95 -6.52
CA HIS A 405 -5.11 -7.88 -5.27
C HIS A 405 -4.21 -7.45 -4.10
N ASP A 406 -2.93 -7.82 -4.06
CA ASP A 406 -1.96 -7.34 -3.05
C ASP A 406 -1.50 -5.90 -3.34
N THR A 407 -1.23 -5.57 -4.61
CA THR A 407 -0.55 -4.30 -4.96
C THR A 407 -1.46 -3.12 -5.26
N ILE A 408 -2.75 -3.33 -5.58
CA ILE A 408 -3.76 -2.26 -5.75
C ILE A 408 -5.10 -2.54 -5.04
N GLY A 409 -5.37 -3.76 -4.57
CA GLY A 409 -6.63 -4.12 -3.89
C GLY A 409 -6.90 -3.35 -2.59
N TYR A 410 -5.84 -2.81 -1.96
CA TYR A 410 -5.96 -1.92 -0.80
C TYR A 410 -6.84 -0.68 -1.07
N LEU A 411 -6.93 -0.23 -2.32
CA LEU A 411 -7.77 0.90 -2.73
C LEU A 411 -9.27 0.63 -2.56
N LEU A 412 -9.71 -0.63 -2.61
CA LEU A 412 -11.08 -1.00 -2.26
C LEU A 412 -11.23 -1.20 -0.76
N THR A 413 -10.38 -2.05 -0.16
CA THR A 413 -10.60 -2.53 1.22
C THR A 413 -10.41 -1.43 2.26
N ARG A 414 -9.57 -0.42 2.01
CA ARG A 414 -9.42 0.75 2.88
C ARG A 414 -10.73 1.57 2.99
N TYR A 415 -11.56 1.60 1.94
CA TYR A 415 -12.68 2.53 1.84
C TYR A 415 -14.07 1.86 1.89
N ALA A 416 -14.22 0.62 1.44
CA ALA A 416 -15.53 -0.03 1.30
C ALA A 416 -16.32 -0.10 2.63
N GLU A 417 -15.70 -0.62 3.69
CA GLU A 417 -16.29 -0.67 5.04
C GLU A 417 -16.37 0.73 5.65
N SER A 418 -15.31 1.53 5.48
CA SER A 418 -15.18 2.92 5.96
C SER A 418 -16.28 3.87 5.48
N LEU A 419 -16.94 3.54 4.37
CA LEU A 419 -18.01 4.32 3.74
C LEU A 419 -19.38 3.59 3.78
N GLY A 420 -19.52 2.55 4.60
CA GLY A 420 -20.80 1.87 4.86
C GLY A 420 -21.29 0.92 3.75
N GLN A 421 -20.42 0.52 2.83
CA GLN A 421 -20.74 -0.36 1.68
C GLN A 421 -20.34 -1.80 2.00
N TYR A 422 -21.00 -2.40 2.99
CA TYR A 422 -20.60 -3.69 3.58
C TYR A 422 -20.68 -4.84 2.56
N ALA A 423 -21.62 -4.80 1.62
CA ALA A 423 -21.70 -5.78 0.52
C ALA A 423 -20.44 -5.75 -0.37
N ALA A 424 -20.03 -4.56 -0.82
CA ALA A 424 -18.83 -4.37 -1.62
C ALA A 424 -17.54 -4.67 -0.83
N ALA A 425 -17.50 -4.33 0.46
CA ALA A 425 -16.39 -4.63 1.35
C ALA A 425 -16.21 -6.15 1.55
N SER A 426 -17.31 -6.85 1.80
CA SER A 426 -17.40 -8.31 1.89
C SER A 426 -16.85 -8.99 0.62
N GLN A 427 -17.29 -8.53 -0.56
CA GLN A 427 -16.81 -9.04 -1.85
C GLN A 427 -15.32 -8.75 -2.10
N SER A 428 -14.86 -7.53 -1.80
CA SER A 428 -13.46 -7.11 -1.97
C SER A 428 -12.51 -7.97 -1.13
N CYS A 429 -12.83 -8.17 0.15
CA CYS A 429 -12.06 -9.04 1.04
C CYS A 429 -12.07 -10.50 0.56
N ASN A 430 -13.20 -11.00 0.06
CA ASN A 430 -13.31 -12.35 -0.49
C ASN A 430 -12.41 -12.58 -1.71
N PHE A 431 -12.27 -11.60 -2.62
CA PHE A 431 -11.35 -11.73 -3.75
C PHE A 431 -9.89 -11.78 -3.30
N ALA A 432 -9.49 -10.89 -2.38
CA ALA A 432 -8.13 -10.87 -1.83
C ALA A 432 -7.80 -12.17 -1.07
N LEU A 433 -8.68 -12.65 -0.18
CA LEU A 433 -8.47 -13.92 0.55
C LEU A 433 -8.34 -15.13 -0.39
N ARG A 434 -9.15 -15.21 -1.46
CA ARG A 434 -9.01 -16.28 -2.46
C ARG A 434 -7.62 -16.25 -3.10
N PHE A 435 -7.12 -15.07 -3.48
CA PHE A 435 -5.77 -14.93 -4.01
C PHE A 435 -4.70 -15.39 -3.01
N PHE A 436 -4.71 -14.91 -1.76
CA PHE A 436 -3.69 -15.26 -0.77
C PHE A 436 -3.70 -16.76 -0.42
N HIS A 437 -4.88 -17.39 -0.28
CA HIS A 437 -4.99 -18.83 -0.02
C HIS A 437 -4.57 -19.70 -1.21
N SER A 438 -4.92 -19.31 -2.46
CA SER A 438 -4.37 -19.95 -3.66
C SER A 438 -2.85 -19.83 -3.70
N ASN A 439 -2.31 -18.63 -3.55
CA ASN A 439 -0.87 -18.36 -3.56
C ASN A 439 -0.08 -19.21 -2.55
N GLN A 440 -0.63 -19.45 -1.34
CA GLN A 440 -0.01 -20.31 -0.33
C GLN A 440 0.17 -21.76 -0.80
N LYS A 441 -0.86 -22.32 -1.45
CA LYS A 441 -0.84 -23.66 -2.03
C LYS A 441 0.05 -23.70 -3.27
N ASP A 442 -0.22 -22.82 -4.23
CA ASP A 442 0.33 -22.90 -5.58
C ASP A 442 1.84 -22.58 -5.58
N THR A 443 2.29 -21.56 -4.84
CA THR A 443 3.74 -21.28 -4.68
C THR A 443 4.46 -22.43 -3.97
N SER A 444 3.80 -23.10 -3.02
CA SER A 444 4.38 -24.29 -2.36
C SER A 444 4.49 -25.49 -3.32
N GLU A 445 3.61 -25.61 -4.31
CA GLU A 445 3.77 -26.59 -5.39
C GLU A 445 4.88 -26.19 -6.36
N TYR A 446 4.97 -24.92 -6.79
CA TYR A 446 6.04 -24.46 -7.67
C TYR A 446 7.44 -24.58 -7.05
N ILE A 447 7.56 -24.44 -5.73
CA ILE A 447 8.79 -24.80 -4.98
C ILE A 447 9.15 -26.28 -5.17
N ILE A 448 8.17 -27.19 -5.13
CA ILE A 448 8.40 -28.63 -5.39
C ILE A 448 8.73 -28.88 -6.87
N GLN A 449 8.11 -28.15 -7.80
CA GLN A 449 8.42 -28.24 -9.22
C GLN A 449 9.83 -27.74 -9.56
N ALA A 450 10.34 -26.71 -8.87
CA ALA A 450 11.71 -26.21 -9.06
C ALA A 450 12.78 -27.29 -8.83
N TYR A 451 12.62 -28.17 -7.83
CA TYR A 451 13.49 -29.35 -7.66
C TYR A 451 13.46 -30.28 -8.89
N LYS A 452 12.29 -30.49 -9.52
CA LYS A 452 12.14 -31.37 -10.68
C LYS A 452 12.81 -30.81 -11.94
N TYR A 453 12.77 -29.49 -12.11
CA TYR A 453 13.36 -28.78 -13.25
C TYR A 453 14.82 -28.35 -13.02
N GLY A 454 15.36 -28.52 -11.81
CA GLY A 454 16.74 -28.15 -11.46
C GLY A 454 16.95 -26.66 -11.15
N ALA A 455 15.88 -25.86 -11.06
CA ALA A 455 15.96 -24.41 -10.81
C ALA A 455 16.31 -24.07 -9.35
N PHE A 456 17.47 -24.54 -8.87
CA PHE A 456 17.85 -24.52 -7.46
C PHE A 456 18.06 -23.09 -6.92
N GLU A 457 18.63 -22.19 -7.71
CA GLU A 457 18.82 -20.77 -7.37
C GLU A 457 17.49 -20.03 -7.17
N LYS A 458 16.41 -20.50 -7.80
CA LYS A 458 15.05 -19.93 -7.69
C LYS A 458 14.25 -20.43 -6.49
N ILE A 459 14.69 -21.49 -5.81
CA ILE A 459 14.00 -21.98 -4.61
C ILE A 459 14.08 -20.97 -3.44
N PRO A 460 15.24 -20.36 -3.12
CA PRO A 460 15.31 -19.25 -2.17
C PRO A 460 14.44 -18.05 -2.56
N GLU A 461 14.40 -17.68 -3.86
CA GLU A 461 13.56 -16.59 -4.37
C GLU A 461 12.06 -16.89 -4.14
N PHE A 462 11.59 -18.09 -4.50
CA PHE A 462 10.20 -18.50 -4.30
C PHE A 462 9.82 -18.57 -2.81
N ILE A 463 10.74 -18.99 -1.94
CA ILE A 463 10.53 -18.98 -0.48
C ILE A 463 10.42 -17.55 0.06
N ALA A 464 11.30 -16.64 -0.38
CA ALA A 464 11.23 -15.22 -0.01
C ALA A 464 9.94 -14.56 -0.52
N PHE A 465 9.52 -14.85 -1.75
CA PHE A 465 8.27 -14.37 -2.35
C PHE A 465 7.04 -14.89 -1.59
N ARG A 466 6.98 -16.19 -1.28
CA ARG A 466 5.90 -16.79 -0.49
C ARG A 466 5.80 -16.16 0.90
N ASN A 467 6.94 -15.97 1.56
CA ASN A 467 7.00 -15.35 2.88
C ASN A 467 6.58 -13.87 2.83
N ARG A 468 6.98 -13.13 1.79
CA ARG A 468 6.57 -11.73 1.56
C ARG A 468 5.06 -11.58 1.38
N LEU A 469 4.40 -12.49 0.67
CA LEU A 469 2.94 -12.46 0.51
C LEU A 469 2.18 -12.95 1.74
N ASN A 470 2.70 -13.96 2.45
CA ASN A 470 2.12 -14.41 3.72
C ASN A 470 2.23 -13.35 4.83
N ASN A 471 3.29 -12.53 4.79
CA ASN A 471 3.54 -11.43 5.71
C ASN A 471 3.17 -10.07 5.07
N SER A 472 2.20 -10.05 4.15
CA SER A 472 1.69 -8.80 3.59
C SER A 472 0.71 -8.13 4.55
N LEU A 473 0.92 -6.83 4.80
CA LEU A 473 -0.06 -5.97 5.47
C LEU A 473 -1.45 -6.14 4.85
N HIS A 474 -1.53 -6.18 3.51
CA HIS A 474 -2.84 -6.21 2.86
C HIS A 474 -3.57 -7.51 3.19
N PHE A 475 -2.86 -8.64 3.28
CA PHE A 475 -3.44 -9.90 3.76
C PHE A 475 -3.89 -9.80 5.22
N ALA A 476 -3.13 -9.10 6.07
CA ALA A 476 -3.50 -8.86 7.47
C ALA A 476 -4.77 -8.01 7.62
N GLN A 477 -4.82 -6.85 6.97
CA GLN A 477 -5.99 -5.97 6.91
C GLN A 477 -7.22 -6.69 6.32
N VAL A 478 -7.03 -7.38 5.21
CA VAL A 478 -8.10 -8.18 4.57
C VAL A 478 -8.61 -9.25 5.52
N ARG A 479 -7.76 -9.86 6.35
CA ARG A 479 -8.20 -10.79 7.38
C ARG A 479 -8.95 -10.07 8.49
N THR A 480 -8.35 -9.10 9.20
CA THR A 480 -9.05 -8.41 10.30
C THR A 480 -10.37 -7.79 9.86
N GLU A 481 -10.39 -7.12 8.71
CA GLU A 481 -11.60 -6.46 8.21
C GLU A 481 -12.59 -7.44 7.59
N ARG A 482 -12.17 -8.54 6.93
CA ARG A 482 -13.10 -9.65 6.61
C ARG A 482 -13.75 -10.16 7.89
N MET A 483 -12.97 -10.30 8.96
CA MET A 483 -13.36 -10.93 10.22
C MET A 483 -13.87 -9.94 11.28
N LEU A 484 -14.10 -8.69 10.87
CA LEU A 484 -14.84 -7.64 11.59
C LEU A 484 -16.13 -7.31 10.84
N LEU A 485 -16.09 -7.23 9.50
CA LEU A 485 -17.27 -7.33 8.63
C LEU A 485 -18.04 -8.61 8.96
N ASP A 486 -17.38 -9.76 8.83
CA ASP A 486 -17.78 -11.01 9.47
C ASP A 486 -17.39 -10.96 10.96
N LEU A 487 -17.99 -10.04 11.72
CA LEU A 487 -18.24 -10.17 13.17
C LEU A 487 -19.47 -9.33 13.52
N LEU A 488 -19.52 -8.15 12.91
CA LEU A 488 -20.76 -7.50 12.50
C LEU A 488 -21.67 -8.52 11.76
N LEU A 489 -21.08 -9.56 11.11
CA LEU A 489 -21.65 -10.68 10.34
C LEU A 489 -20.95 -12.09 10.51
N GLU A 490 -20.12 -12.38 11.55
CA GLU A 490 -19.56 -13.72 12.03
C GLU A 490 -18.00 -14.10 11.94
N ALA A 491 -17.19 -13.89 13.03
CA ALA A 491 -15.68 -13.86 13.28
C ALA A 491 -14.64 -14.78 12.52
N ASN A 492 -13.26 -14.74 12.59
CA ASN A 492 -12.11 -14.16 13.39
C ASN A 492 -10.75 -14.54 12.62
N MET A 493 -9.49 -14.00 12.53
CA MET A 493 -8.58 -12.80 12.73
C MET A 493 -7.30 -13.05 11.79
N ASP A 494 -6.11 -12.40 11.65
CA ASP A 494 -5.23 -11.20 11.94
C ASP A 494 -3.87 -11.47 11.13
N VAL A 495 -2.64 -10.90 11.02
CA VAL A 495 -1.65 -9.82 11.40
C VAL A 495 -0.54 -9.93 10.28
N SER A 496 0.41 -9.06 9.86
CA SER A 496 0.86 -7.62 9.89
C SER A 496 1.76 -7.42 8.61
N GLU A 497 2.81 -6.58 8.35
CA GLU A 497 3.68 -5.59 9.05
C GLU A 497 4.44 -4.68 8.00
N GLU A 498 5.50 -3.91 8.35
CA GLU A 498 6.30 -2.92 7.57
C GLU A 498 6.83 -3.32 6.15
N HIS A 499 7.49 -2.50 5.31
CA HIS A 499 7.90 -1.08 5.28
C HIS A 499 7.71 -0.53 3.84
N LYS A 500 7.11 0.62 3.49
CA LYS A 500 6.05 1.50 4.05
C LYS A 500 6.30 2.55 5.16
N LYS A 501 7.34 2.48 6.00
CA LYS A 501 7.34 3.04 7.39
C LYS A 501 6.12 3.82 7.87
N LEU A 502 6.08 5.16 7.85
CA LEU A 502 5.09 5.97 8.63
C LEU A 502 3.62 5.59 8.35
N SER A 503 3.27 5.32 7.10
CA SER A 503 1.93 4.85 6.71
C SER A 503 1.55 3.50 7.35
N LEU A 504 2.52 2.74 7.82
CA LEU A 504 2.38 1.41 8.39
C LEU A 504 2.82 1.36 9.86
N GLU A 505 3.54 2.36 10.36
CA GLU A 505 3.43 2.73 11.77
C GLU A 505 1.94 3.05 12.06
N GLU A 506 1.30 3.84 11.19
CA GLU A 506 -0.13 4.17 11.27
C GLU A 506 -1.05 2.98 10.99
N GLU A 507 -0.91 2.27 9.87
CA GLU A 507 -1.76 1.09 9.57
C GLU A 507 -1.52 -0.07 10.54
N THR A 508 -0.33 -0.29 11.11
CA THR A 508 -0.14 -1.28 12.19
C THR A 508 -0.71 -0.78 13.52
N MET A 509 -0.65 0.52 13.85
CA MET A 509 -1.37 1.05 15.02
C MET A 509 -2.88 0.85 14.87
N TRP A 510 -3.45 1.19 13.71
CA TRP A 510 -4.87 1.01 13.42
C TRP A 510 -5.27 -0.48 13.41
N LEU A 511 -4.53 -1.33 12.69
CA LEU A 511 -4.70 -2.78 12.67
C LEU A 511 -4.60 -3.39 14.07
N ARG A 512 -3.68 -2.91 14.91
CA ARG A 512 -3.54 -3.36 16.30
C ARG A 512 -4.72 -2.95 17.17
N ILE A 513 -5.25 -1.73 17.02
CA ILE A 513 -6.50 -1.31 17.68
C ILE A 513 -7.66 -2.22 17.24
N ARG A 514 -7.83 -2.44 15.93
CA ARG A 514 -8.86 -3.33 15.35
C ARG A 514 -8.72 -4.77 15.85
N SER A 515 -7.51 -5.34 15.83
CA SER A 515 -7.19 -6.69 16.32
C SER A 515 -7.43 -6.86 17.82
N LEU A 516 -7.07 -5.85 18.64
CA LEU A 516 -7.31 -5.91 20.09
C LEU A 516 -8.82 -5.83 20.40
N THR A 517 -9.57 -4.94 19.73
CA THR A 517 -11.04 -4.92 19.80
C THR A 517 -11.66 -6.23 19.35
N LEU A 518 -11.24 -6.78 18.20
CA LEU A 518 -11.64 -8.09 17.68
C LEU A 518 -11.44 -9.22 18.71
N ARG A 519 -10.24 -9.27 19.32
CA ARG A 519 -9.88 -10.28 20.33
C ARG A 519 -10.71 -10.12 21.62
N LEU A 520 -10.91 -8.89 22.10
CA LEU A 520 -11.75 -8.58 23.26
C LEU A 520 -13.20 -9.06 23.04
N ILE A 521 -13.80 -8.74 21.89
CA ILE A 521 -15.15 -9.20 21.51
C ILE A 521 -15.20 -10.73 21.45
N SER A 522 -14.21 -11.37 20.82
CA SER A 522 -14.18 -12.84 20.66
C SER A 522 -14.02 -13.59 21.99
N GLY A 523 -13.53 -12.94 23.05
CA GLY A 523 -13.43 -13.51 24.38
C GLY A 523 -14.72 -13.44 25.21
N LEU A 524 -15.67 -12.55 24.89
CA LEU A 524 -16.93 -12.40 25.66
C LEU A 524 -17.70 -13.71 25.86
N PRO A 525 -17.86 -14.61 24.85
CA PRO A 525 -18.55 -15.88 25.05
C PRO A 525 -17.83 -16.84 26.00
N SER A 526 -16.51 -16.70 26.17
CA SER A 526 -15.68 -17.58 27.01
C SER A 526 -15.74 -17.24 28.50
N LEU A 527 -16.30 -16.07 28.87
CA LEU A 527 -16.53 -15.68 30.27
C LEU A 527 -17.75 -16.36 30.90
N ASN A 528 -18.61 -16.99 30.10
CA ASN A 528 -19.84 -17.61 30.60
C ASN A 528 -19.57 -19.01 31.17
N HIS A 529 -19.74 -19.17 32.48
CA HIS A 529 -19.62 -20.45 33.18
C HIS A 529 -21.00 -21.09 33.45
N PRO A 530 -21.13 -22.43 33.46
CA PRO A 530 -22.37 -23.11 33.83
C PRO A 530 -22.69 -22.91 35.31
N VAL A 531 -23.95 -22.63 35.64
CA VAL A 531 -24.40 -22.30 37.00
C VAL A 531 -24.58 -23.58 37.84
N GLU A 532 -23.48 -24.12 38.34
CA GLU A 532 -23.48 -25.08 39.45
C GLU A 532 -23.17 -24.39 40.80
N PRO A 533 -23.70 -24.90 41.93
CA PRO A 533 -23.49 -24.28 43.23
C PRO A 533 -22.04 -24.45 43.71
N LYS A 534 -21.30 -23.33 43.85
CA LYS A 534 -19.95 -23.27 44.45
C LYS A 534 -19.98 -23.86 45.87
N ASN A 535 -19.63 -25.14 45.99
CA ASN A 535 -19.58 -25.89 47.25
C ASN A 535 -18.38 -26.86 47.30
N SER A 536 -17.40 -26.67 46.41
CA SER A 536 -16.11 -27.37 46.34
C SER A 536 -14.97 -26.36 46.39
N GLU A 537 -13.84 -26.78 46.96
CA GLU A 537 -12.68 -25.91 47.20
C GLU A 537 -11.90 -25.60 45.92
N LYS A 538 -11.15 -24.48 45.92
CA LYS A 538 -10.34 -24.04 44.78
C LYS A 538 -9.16 -25.00 44.52
N THR A 539 -9.33 -25.94 43.58
CA THR A 539 -8.19 -26.67 43.00
C THR A 539 -7.35 -25.72 42.15
N SER A 540 -6.16 -25.37 42.63
CA SER A 540 -5.25 -24.43 41.96
C SER A 540 -4.49 -25.12 40.82
N GLU A 541 -4.96 -24.96 39.58
CA GLU A 541 -4.16 -25.29 38.39
C GLU A 541 -3.07 -24.22 38.18
N ASN A 542 -1.87 -24.50 38.68
CA ASN A 542 -0.73 -23.60 38.58
C ASN A 542 -0.23 -23.49 37.14
N GLY A 543 -0.48 -22.36 36.47
CA GLY A 543 0.17 -21.97 35.22
C GLY A 543 -0.73 -21.45 34.11
N VAL A 544 -2.06 -21.56 34.24
CA VAL A 544 -3.02 -21.05 33.23
C VAL A 544 -3.62 -19.73 33.71
N SER A 545 -3.44 -18.65 32.95
CA SER A 545 -4.12 -17.37 33.20
C SER A 545 -5.63 -17.51 33.01
N SER A 546 -6.44 -16.96 33.90
CA SER A 546 -7.90 -17.09 33.76
C SER A 546 -8.41 -16.31 32.53
N PRO A 547 -9.57 -16.69 31.95
CA PRO A 547 -10.12 -15.99 30.78
C PRO A 547 -10.30 -14.47 30.98
N ILE A 548 -10.67 -14.04 32.19
CA ILE A 548 -10.79 -12.61 32.50
C ILE A 548 -9.43 -11.91 32.58
N ASP A 549 -8.38 -12.58 33.05
CA ASP A 549 -7.04 -11.96 33.15
C ASP A 549 -6.41 -11.75 31.77
N ILE A 550 -6.71 -12.65 30.82
CA ILE A 550 -6.37 -12.48 29.41
C ILE A 550 -7.11 -11.25 28.83
N LEU A 551 -8.40 -11.07 29.13
CA LEU A 551 -9.16 -9.90 28.67
C LEU A 551 -8.71 -8.59 29.33
N ARG A 552 -8.35 -8.60 30.62
CA ARG A 552 -7.74 -7.45 31.32
C ARG A 552 -6.43 -7.02 30.66
N LEU A 553 -5.56 -7.98 30.35
CA LEU A 553 -4.30 -7.73 29.65
C LEU A 553 -4.52 -7.19 28.23
N LEU A 554 -5.55 -7.68 27.51
CA LEU A 554 -5.92 -7.16 26.19
C LEU A 554 -6.51 -5.73 26.25
N LEU A 555 -7.27 -5.41 27.30
CA LEU A 555 -7.82 -4.07 27.50
C LEU A 555 -6.68 -3.06 27.77
N GLN A 556 -5.74 -3.38 28.66
CA GLN A 556 -4.54 -2.57 28.90
C GLN A 556 -3.72 -2.37 27.61
N GLN A 557 -3.58 -3.40 26.77
CA GLN A 557 -2.93 -3.28 25.48
C GLN A 557 -3.70 -2.39 24.49
N LEU A 558 -5.03 -2.40 24.53
CA LEU A 558 -5.89 -1.53 23.70
C LEU A 558 -5.75 -0.07 24.14
N GLU A 559 -5.77 0.22 25.44
CA GLU A 559 -5.57 1.58 25.97
C GLU A 559 -4.20 2.13 25.56
N VAL A 560 -3.13 1.36 25.74
CA VAL A 560 -1.77 1.75 25.32
C VAL A 560 -1.68 1.94 23.80
N ALA A 561 -2.38 1.12 22.99
CA ALA A 561 -2.42 1.30 21.55
C ALA A 561 -3.18 2.55 21.12
N VAL A 562 -4.35 2.82 21.73
CA VAL A 562 -5.16 4.04 21.49
C VAL A 562 -4.40 5.30 21.91
N GLU A 563 -3.75 5.28 23.06
CA GLU A 563 -2.94 6.41 23.55
C GLU A 563 -1.70 6.65 22.69
N THR A 564 -1.03 5.60 22.22
CA THR A 564 0.07 5.71 21.25
C THR A 564 -0.43 6.27 19.92
N GLY A 565 -1.62 5.85 19.47
CA GLY A 565 -2.28 6.36 18.27
C GLY A 565 -2.63 7.85 18.37
N LYS A 566 -3.17 8.32 19.49
CA LYS A 566 -3.46 9.76 19.70
C LYS A 566 -2.20 10.62 19.51
N ARG A 567 -1.10 10.22 20.17
CA ARG A 567 0.22 10.87 20.05
C ARG A 567 0.86 10.74 18.66
N PHE A 568 0.36 9.85 17.81
CA PHE A 568 0.71 9.82 16.39
C PHE A 568 -0.10 10.84 15.59
N ILE A 569 -1.41 10.96 15.84
CA ILE A 569 -2.27 11.96 15.19
C ILE A 569 -1.87 13.40 15.57
N GLU A 570 -1.42 13.62 16.81
CA GLU A 570 -0.84 14.89 17.30
C GLU A 570 0.40 15.37 16.52
N LYS A 571 0.99 14.53 15.65
CA LYS A 571 2.09 14.92 14.73
C LYS A 571 1.61 15.64 13.46
N GLU A 572 0.30 15.72 13.23
CA GLU A 572 -0.37 16.40 12.09
C GLU A 572 0.20 16.07 10.69
N ILE A 573 0.62 14.81 10.48
CA ILE A 573 1.34 14.37 9.27
C ILE A 573 0.50 14.57 8.00
N GLN A 574 0.97 15.45 7.10
CA GLN A 574 0.33 15.72 5.82
C GLN A 574 0.89 14.83 4.70
N TYR A 575 0.13 13.82 4.29
CA TYR A 575 0.51 12.98 3.14
C TYR A 575 0.24 13.69 1.79
N PRO A 576 1.12 13.53 0.77
CA PRO A 576 0.87 14.01 -0.59
C PRO A 576 -0.41 13.42 -1.20
N PHE A 577 -1.04 14.11 -2.17
CA PHE A 577 -2.32 13.64 -2.72
C PHE A 577 -2.26 12.21 -3.27
N LEU A 578 -1.21 11.86 -4.02
CA LEU A 578 -0.97 10.50 -4.55
C LEU A 578 -0.21 9.58 -3.58
N GLY A 579 -0.01 10.01 -2.33
CA GLY A 579 0.73 9.26 -1.31
C GLY A 579 -0.06 8.10 -0.70
N PRO A 580 0.41 7.53 0.43
CA PRO A 580 -0.42 6.66 1.25
C PRO A 580 -1.72 7.37 1.66
N VAL A 581 -2.77 6.60 1.87
CA VAL A 581 -4.05 7.09 2.40
C VAL A 581 -3.95 7.06 3.93
N PRO A 582 -4.24 8.17 4.65
CA PRO A 582 -4.29 8.14 6.11
C PRO A 582 -5.37 7.16 6.60
N THR A 583 -5.16 6.57 7.76
CA THR A 583 -6.07 5.55 8.33
C THR A 583 -7.36 6.16 8.87
N ARG A 584 -8.28 5.29 9.30
CA ARG A 584 -9.50 5.69 10.04
C ARG A 584 -9.20 6.18 11.46
N MET A 585 -7.96 6.04 11.95
CA MET A 585 -7.59 6.23 13.36
C MET A 585 -7.89 7.65 13.87
N GLY A 586 -7.59 8.70 13.11
CA GLY A 586 -7.92 10.08 13.48
C GLY A 586 -9.43 10.33 13.61
N GLY A 587 -10.23 9.83 12.66
CA GLY A 587 -11.70 9.89 12.71
C GLY A 587 -12.27 9.10 13.90
N PHE A 588 -11.71 7.93 14.20
CA PHE A 588 -12.14 7.07 15.30
C PHE A 588 -11.91 7.70 16.70
N PHE A 589 -10.90 8.57 16.83
CA PHE A 589 -10.71 9.36 18.05
C PHE A 589 -11.62 10.60 18.07
N ASN A 590 -11.73 11.33 16.96
CA ASN A 590 -12.54 12.55 16.86
C ASN A 590 -14.05 12.29 17.04
N SER A 591 -14.54 11.13 16.61
CA SER A 591 -15.92 10.68 16.85
C SER A 591 -16.21 10.33 18.31
N GLY A 592 -15.19 10.07 19.14
CA GLY A 592 -15.33 9.61 20.53
C GLY A 592 -15.55 8.10 20.68
N CYS A 593 -15.61 7.34 19.58
CA CYS A 593 -15.91 5.91 19.60
C CYS A 593 -14.87 5.07 20.37
N SER A 594 -13.59 5.45 20.32
CA SER A 594 -12.52 4.76 21.06
C SER A 594 -12.79 4.69 22.58
N GLN A 595 -13.14 5.83 23.18
CA GLN A 595 -13.44 5.91 24.62
C GLN A 595 -14.71 5.12 24.97
N CYS A 596 -15.73 5.22 24.11
CA CYS A 596 -17.00 4.53 24.27
C CYS A 596 -16.84 3.00 24.27
N GLN A 597 -16.00 2.47 23.37
CA GLN A 597 -15.66 1.03 23.35
C GLN A 597 -14.85 0.62 24.59
N ILE A 598 -13.82 1.38 24.98
CA ILE A 598 -13.02 1.11 26.19
C ILE A 598 -13.89 1.10 27.45
N SER A 599 -14.76 2.09 27.64
CA SER A 599 -15.72 2.12 28.77
C SER A 599 -16.67 0.92 28.77
N SER A 600 -17.06 0.40 27.60
CA SER A 600 -17.86 -0.83 27.52
C SER A 600 -17.07 -2.09 27.93
N PHE A 601 -15.77 -2.17 27.64
CA PHE A 601 -14.95 -3.30 28.09
C PHE A 601 -14.60 -3.24 29.58
N TYR A 602 -14.55 -2.05 30.20
CA TYR A 602 -14.48 -1.93 31.66
C TYR A 602 -15.75 -2.47 32.35
N LEU A 603 -16.94 -2.18 31.80
CA LEU A 603 -18.20 -2.74 32.29
C LEU A 603 -18.22 -4.29 32.27
N VAL A 604 -17.55 -4.93 31.30
CA VAL A 604 -17.37 -6.40 31.28
C VAL A 604 -16.59 -6.89 32.50
N ASN A 605 -15.50 -6.21 32.88
CA ASN A 605 -14.72 -6.56 34.06
C ASN A 605 -15.53 -6.39 35.35
N ASP A 606 -16.28 -5.29 35.49
CA ASP A 606 -17.10 -5.03 36.68
C ASP A 606 -18.21 -6.08 36.83
N ILE A 607 -18.85 -6.47 35.73
CA ILE A 607 -19.86 -7.54 35.69
C ILE A 607 -19.27 -8.92 36.03
N TYR A 608 -18.03 -9.21 35.60
CA TYR A 608 -17.34 -10.45 35.99
C TYR A 608 -16.94 -10.45 37.49
N GLU A 609 -16.55 -9.30 38.03
CA GLU A 609 -16.30 -9.13 39.46
C GLU A 609 -17.58 -9.31 40.29
N LEU A 610 -18.72 -8.86 39.77
CA LEU A 610 -20.04 -9.09 40.37
C LEU A 610 -20.42 -10.59 40.37
N ASP A 611 -20.20 -11.31 39.27
CA ASP A 611 -20.52 -12.74 39.19
C ASP A 611 -19.60 -13.63 40.05
N THR A 612 -18.31 -13.29 40.11
CA THR A 612 -17.35 -14.07 40.89
C THR A 612 -17.61 -13.98 42.39
N ASN A 613 -18.00 -12.80 42.89
CA ASN A 613 -18.28 -12.52 44.30
C ASN A 613 -19.76 -12.67 44.71
N GLY A 614 -20.71 -12.60 43.77
CA GLY A 614 -22.15 -12.66 44.02
C GLY A 614 -22.77 -11.31 44.38
N LEU A 615 -24.04 -11.30 44.82
CA LEU A 615 -24.82 -10.06 45.01
C LEU A 615 -24.91 -9.52 46.44
N GLU A 616 -24.63 -10.34 47.46
CA GLU A 616 -25.00 -9.99 48.84
C GLU A 616 -23.93 -9.12 49.54
N ASP A 617 -22.66 -9.16 49.10
CA ASP A 617 -21.53 -8.40 49.66
C ASP A 617 -20.86 -7.41 48.68
N THR A 618 -21.51 -7.02 47.58
CA THR A 618 -20.87 -6.34 46.43
C THR A 618 -21.42 -4.95 46.09
N VAL A 619 -21.87 -4.20 47.10
CA VAL A 619 -22.56 -2.89 46.92
C VAL A 619 -21.74 -1.89 46.10
N GLU A 620 -20.44 -1.73 46.39
CA GLU A 620 -19.57 -0.80 45.65
C GLU A 620 -19.40 -1.17 44.16
N ILE A 621 -19.37 -2.47 43.85
CA ILE A 621 -19.29 -2.97 42.46
C ILE A 621 -20.62 -2.69 41.74
N GLN A 622 -21.76 -2.85 42.42
CA GLN A 622 -23.08 -2.56 41.86
C GLN A 622 -23.27 -1.06 41.57
N GLU A 623 -22.80 -0.19 42.47
CA GLU A 623 -22.78 1.27 42.24
C GLU A 623 -21.82 1.64 41.09
N ARG A 624 -20.66 1.00 40.99
CA ARG A 624 -19.72 1.21 39.88
C ARG A 624 -20.34 0.80 38.53
N ILE A 625 -21.02 -0.34 38.49
CA ILE A 625 -21.77 -0.81 37.31
C ILE A 625 -22.87 0.19 36.92
N GLU A 626 -23.64 0.72 37.87
CA GLU A 626 -24.68 1.73 37.58
C GLU A 626 -24.10 3.00 36.96
N ASN A 627 -23.02 3.52 37.53
CA ASN A 627 -22.31 4.69 37.00
C ASN A 627 -21.72 4.42 35.61
N SER A 628 -21.11 3.24 35.40
CA SER A 628 -20.59 2.80 34.09
C SER A 628 -21.69 2.68 33.03
N LEU A 629 -22.84 2.09 33.35
CA LEU A 629 -24.00 1.98 32.45
C LEU A 629 -24.54 3.37 32.05
N LYS A 630 -24.68 4.28 33.02
CA LYS A 630 -25.14 5.65 32.77
C LYS A 630 -24.15 6.43 31.90
N SER A 631 -22.86 6.39 32.24
CA SER A 631 -21.80 7.08 31.48
C SER A 631 -21.72 6.55 30.05
N LEU A 632 -21.76 5.23 29.85
CA LEU A 632 -21.73 4.62 28.52
C LEU A 632 -22.89 5.07 27.63
N LEU A 633 -24.10 5.23 28.20
CA LEU A 633 -25.27 5.73 27.47
C LEU A 633 -25.19 7.24 27.18
N GLU A 634 -24.50 8.03 28.01
CA GLU A 634 -24.23 9.44 27.74
C GLU A 634 -23.15 9.60 26.65
N GLN A 635 -22.04 8.86 26.74
CA GLN A 635 -21.01 8.79 25.69
C GLN A 635 -21.60 8.37 24.34
N LEU A 636 -22.50 7.38 24.30
CA LEU A 636 -23.19 6.97 23.06
C LEU A 636 -24.07 8.08 22.45
N LYS A 637 -24.73 8.91 23.27
CA LYS A 637 -25.50 10.08 22.78
C LYS A 637 -24.56 11.15 22.21
N ASP A 638 -23.40 11.35 22.83
CA ASP A 638 -22.39 12.30 22.35
C ASP A 638 -21.80 11.86 21.01
N VAL A 639 -21.46 10.58 20.83
CA VAL A 639 -21.07 10.02 19.52
C VAL A 639 -22.18 10.26 18.49
N PHE A 640 -23.44 9.93 18.82
CA PHE A 640 -24.57 10.17 17.91
C PHE A 640 -24.73 11.66 17.55
N SER A 641 -24.49 12.57 18.49
CA SER A 641 -24.55 14.01 18.24
C SER A 641 -23.51 14.48 17.22
N ARG A 642 -22.32 13.86 17.19
CA ARG A 642 -21.23 14.14 16.23
C ARG A 642 -21.50 13.59 14.83
N CYS A 643 -22.38 12.60 14.72
CA CYS A 643 -22.87 12.08 13.44
C CYS A 643 -23.82 13.07 12.73
N LYS A 644 -24.55 13.91 13.49
CA LYS A 644 -25.60 14.79 12.94
C LYS A 644 -25.07 15.90 12.03
N GLY A 645 -25.81 16.13 10.96
CA GLY A 645 -25.55 17.13 9.91
C GLY A 645 -26.04 16.57 8.57
N ASP A 646 -26.13 17.42 7.55
CA ASP A 646 -26.44 16.97 6.20
C ASP A 646 -25.18 16.39 5.52
N LEU A 647 -25.36 15.40 4.63
CA LEU A 647 -24.26 14.71 3.96
C LEU A 647 -23.85 15.38 2.63
N LEU A 648 -24.82 16.04 1.99
CA LEU A 648 -24.63 16.91 0.83
C LEU A 648 -25.27 18.26 1.16
N GLU A 649 -24.51 19.34 1.06
CA GLU A 649 -25.02 20.71 1.20
C GLU A 649 -24.98 21.42 -0.16
N VAL A 650 -26.07 22.13 -0.48
CA VAL A 650 -26.13 23.05 -1.62
C VAL A 650 -25.96 24.47 -1.09
N LYS A 651 -24.93 25.17 -1.55
CA LYS A 651 -24.69 26.57 -1.18
C LYS A 651 -24.11 27.37 -2.33
N ASP A 652 -24.70 28.53 -2.60
CA ASP A 652 -24.22 29.50 -3.62
C ASP A 652 -24.03 28.86 -5.02
N GLY A 653 -24.91 27.92 -5.40
CA GLY A 653 -24.84 27.13 -6.63
C GLY A 653 -23.90 25.92 -6.59
N ASN A 654 -23.07 25.81 -5.56
CA ASN A 654 -22.07 24.75 -5.42
C ASN A 654 -22.59 23.60 -4.54
N LEU A 655 -22.17 22.38 -4.86
CA LEU A 655 -22.41 21.18 -4.05
C LEU A 655 -21.19 20.93 -3.14
N LYS A 656 -21.41 20.68 -1.85
CA LYS A 656 -20.37 20.28 -0.89
C LYS A 656 -20.71 18.92 -0.30
N THR A 657 -19.75 18.00 -0.30
CA THR A 657 -19.87 16.69 0.35
C THR A 657 -19.31 16.73 1.76
N HIS A 658 -19.92 16.00 2.71
CA HIS A 658 -19.43 15.89 4.09
C HIS A 658 -19.07 14.43 4.45
N PRO A 659 -18.02 13.84 3.84
CA PRO A 659 -17.67 12.43 4.03
C PRO A 659 -17.36 12.07 5.49
N THR A 660 -16.85 13.00 6.29
CA THR A 660 -16.61 12.79 7.73
C THR A 660 -17.90 12.54 8.52
N ARG A 661 -19.06 13.06 8.07
CA ARG A 661 -20.36 12.76 8.69
C ARG A 661 -20.78 11.32 8.40
N LEU A 662 -20.54 10.85 7.17
CA LEU A 662 -20.76 9.46 6.77
C LEU A 662 -19.84 8.52 7.57
N GLU A 663 -18.54 8.80 7.65
CA GLU A 663 -17.60 7.96 8.43
C GLU A 663 -17.93 7.95 9.94
N ASN A 664 -18.33 9.10 10.53
CA ASN A 664 -18.82 9.16 11.91
C ASN A 664 -20.05 8.27 12.14
N LEU A 665 -20.97 8.23 11.18
CA LEU A 665 -22.15 7.37 11.24
C LEU A 665 -21.76 5.89 11.13
N VAL A 666 -20.81 5.52 10.28
CA VAL A 666 -20.26 4.15 10.20
C VAL A 666 -19.62 3.75 11.55
N PHE A 667 -18.73 4.57 12.12
CA PHE A 667 -18.12 4.30 13.44
C PHE A 667 -19.15 4.12 14.56
N PHE A 668 -20.28 4.83 14.48
CA PHE A 668 -21.38 4.71 15.44
C PHE A 668 -22.13 3.38 15.30
N VAL A 669 -22.39 2.91 14.06
CA VAL A 669 -22.99 1.58 13.79
C VAL A 669 -22.08 0.43 14.26
N GLU A 670 -20.77 0.56 14.04
CA GLU A 670 -19.76 -0.36 14.56
C GLU A 670 -19.78 -0.39 16.10
N THR A 671 -19.69 0.79 16.73
CA THR A 671 -19.60 0.93 18.20
C THR A 671 -20.85 0.45 18.91
N ILE A 672 -22.04 0.69 18.35
CA ILE A 672 -23.29 0.09 18.84
C ILE A 672 -23.29 -1.43 18.74
N SER A 673 -22.70 -2.01 17.68
CA SER A 673 -22.58 -3.47 17.59
C SER A 673 -21.69 -4.04 18.70
N VAL A 674 -20.54 -3.40 18.98
CA VAL A 674 -19.66 -3.77 20.12
C VAL A 674 -20.41 -3.70 21.45
N ILE A 675 -21.10 -2.58 21.71
CA ILE A 675 -21.82 -2.35 22.96
C ILE A 675 -23.02 -3.29 23.10
N LEU A 676 -23.66 -3.72 22.01
CA LEU A 676 -24.72 -4.74 22.03
C LEU A 676 -24.18 -6.12 22.42
N TRP A 677 -22.98 -6.52 21.98
CA TRP A 677 -22.36 -7.78 22.41
C TRP A 677 -21.98 -7.74 23.89
N VAL A 678 -21.37 -6.63 24.35
CA VAL A 678 -21.11 -6.38 25.79
C VAL A 678 -22.42 -6.45 26.59
N SER A 679 -23.47 -5.75 26.15
CA SER A 679 -24.77 -5.74 26.83
C SER A 679 -25.42 -7.13 26.87
N SER A 680 -25.18 -7.98 25.87
CA SER A 680 -25.64 -9.37 25.85
C SER A 680 -24.88 -10.26 26.84
N TYR A 681 -23.59 -9.98 27.09
CA TYR A 681 -22.84 -10.64 28.17
C TYR A 681 -23.36 -10.20 29.55
N CYS A 682 -23.58 -8.89 29.75
CA CYS A 682 -24.19 -8.36 30.97
C CYS A 682 -25.57 -8.99 31.25
N GLU A 683 -26.39 -9.18 30.21
CA GLU A 683 -27.68 -9.88 30.32
C GLU A 683 -27.49 -11.33 30.80
N SER A 684 -26.60 -12.10 30.17
CA SER A 684 -26.41 -13.52 30.51
C SER A 684 -25.92 -13.76 31.94
N VAL A 685 -25.23 -12.78 32.55
CA VAL A 685 -24.88 -12.78 33.98
C VAL A 685 -26.07 -12.35 34.84
N LEU A 686 -26.70 -11.21 34.56
CA LEU A 686 -27.72 -10.62 35.43
C LEU A 686 -29.05 -11.40 35.45
N ARG A 687 -29.48 -11.99 34.31
CA ARG A 687 -30.76 -12.70 34.21
C ARG A 687 -30.85 -13.90 35.17
N PRO A 688 -29.86 -14.81 35.27
CA PRO A 688 -29.82 -15.86 36.29
C PRO A 688 -30.02 -15.36 37.73
N TYR A 689 -29.31 -14.30 38.14
CA TYR A 689 -29.46 -13.74 39.48
C TYR A 689 -30.84 -13.15 39.73
N LYS A 690 -31.39 -12.37 38.79
CA LYS A 690 -32.73 -11.79 38.89
C LYS A 690 -33.80 -12.88 39.05
N LEU A 691 -33.70 -13.97 38.28
CA LEU A 691 -34.57 -15.14 38.38
C LEU A 691 -34.38 -15.90 39.69
N SER A 692 -33.16 -15.98 40.24
CA SER A 692 -32.90 -16.66 41.52
C SER A 692 -33.52 -15.89 42.70
N LEU A 693 -33.41 -14.56 42.73
CA LEU A 693 -34.02 -13.69 43.74
C LEU A 693 -35.56 -13.75 43.68
N GLN A 694 -36.15 -13.70 42.48
CA GLN A 694 -37.60 -13.88 42.31
C GLN A 694 -38.07 -15.26 42.80
N LYS A 695 -37.28 -16.32 42.59
CA LYS A 695 -37.54 -17.66 43.13
C LYS A 695 -37.39 -17.71 44.67
N LYS A 696 -36.36 -17.09 45.27
CA LYS A 696 -36.21 -16.93 46.73
C LYS A 696 -37.46 -16.26 47.32
N LYS A 697 -37.87 -15.10 46.77
CA LYS A 697 -39.03 -14.30 47.21
C LYS A 697 -40.35 -15.07 47.14
N LYS A 698 -40.61 -15.79 46.04
CA LYS A 698 -41.80 -16.65 45.89
C LYS A 698 -41.81 -17.84 46.85
N LYS A 699 -40.66 -18.47 47.14
CA LYS A 699 -40.59 -19.63 48.06
C LYS A 699 -40.79 -19.27 49.53
N LYS A 700 -40.21 -18.16 49.99
CA LYS A 700 -40.14 -17.84 51.43
C LYS A 700 -41.35 -17.08 52.00
N LYS A 701 -42.21 -16.47 51.17
CA LYS A 701 -43.22 -15.46 51.58
C LYS A 701 -42.65 -14.19 52.26
N GLU A 702 -41.33 -13.98 52.22
CA GLU A 702 -40.68 -12.74 52.69
C GLU A 702 -41.08 -11.55 51.82
N THR A 703 -41.78 -10.57 52.38
CA THR A 703 -42.14 -9.32 51.71
C THR A 703 -40.94 -8.42 51.45
N SER A 704 -39.91 -8.51 52.32
CA SER A 704 -38.79 -7.58 52.46
C SER A 704 -37.59 -7.80 51.53
N ILE A 705 -37.58 -8.80 50.63
CA ILE A 705 -36.49 -8.93 49.64
C ILE A 705 -36.54 -7.74 48.67
N ILE A 706 -35.68 -6.76 48.90
CA ILE A 706 -35.40 -5.62 48.02
C ILE A 706 -34.68 -6.17 46.77
N MET A 707 -35.02 -5.64 45.60
CA MET A 707 -34.26 -5.92 44.37
C MET A 707 -33.05 -4.98 44.30
N PRO A 708 -31.82 -5.49 44.11
CA PRO A 708 -30.64 -4.66 43.90
C PRO A 708 -30.82 -3.61 42.77
N PRO A 709 -30.39 -2.35 42.97
CA PRO A 709 -30.59 -1.26 42.01
C PRO A 709 -30.10 -1.57 40.58
N VAL A 710 -28.96 -2.26 40.47
CA VAL A 710 -28.33 -2.68 39.21
C VAL A 710 -29.29 -3.33 38.20
N PHE A 711 -30.34 -4.02 38.65
CA PHE A 711 -31.35 -4.63 37.77
C PHE A 711 -32.34 -3.65 37.16
N THR A 712 -32.58 -2.51 37.82
CA THR A 712 -33.36 -1.39 37.30
C THR A 712 -32.48 -0.57 36.38
N SER A 713 -31.28 -0.21 36.83
CA SER A 713 -30.32 0.62 36.11
C SER A 713 -29.88 -0.01 34.79
N PHE A 714 -29.70 -1.33 34.74
CA PHE A 714 -29.50 -2.08 33.48
C PHE A 714 -30.74 -2.07 32.57
N GLN A 715 -31.95 -2.17 33.13
CA GLN A 715 -33.20 -2.17 32.35
C GLN A 715 -33.53 -0.78 31.77
N ASP A 716 -33.17 0.28 32.48
CA ASP A 716 -33.26 1.67 32.01
C ASP A 716 -32.19 1.96 30.95
N TYR A 717 -30.95 1.50 31.16
CA TYR A 717 -29.89 1.52 30.15
C TYR A 717 -30.30 0.84 28.84
N VAL A 718 -30.83 -0.40 28.89
CA VAL A 718 -31.34 -1.12 27.70
C VAL A 718 -32.47 -0.35 27.02
N SER A 719 -33.34 0.32 27.79
CA SER A 719 -34.44 1.11 27.24
C SER A 719 -33.96 2.41 26.59
N GLY A 720 -32.97 3.09 27.18
CA GLY A 720 -32.32 4.26 26.58
C GLY A 720 -31.53 3.92 25.32
N LEU A 721 -30.88 2.75 25.29
CA LEU A 721 -30.17 2.24 24.11
C LEU A 721 -31.15 1.85 22.98
N GLN A 722 -32.33 1.28 23.31
CA GLN A 722 -33.42 1.11 22.35
C GLN A 722 -33.88 2.44 21.73
N THR A 723 -34.12 3.46 22.55
CA THR A 723 -34.51 4.80 22.08
C THR A 723 -33.43 5.42 21.20
N LEU A 724 -32.15 5.31 21.58
CA LEU A 724 -31.05 5.87 20.80
C LEU A 724 -30.89 5.21 19.41
N ILE A 725 -31.00 3.88 19.33
CA ILE A 725 -30.94 3.17 18.05
C ILE A 725 -32.15 3.54 17.17
N SER A 726 -33.35 3.67 17.74
CA SER A 726 -34.52 4.14 16.97
C SER A 726 -34.28 5.55 16.39
N ASN A 727 -33.87 6.50 17.24
CA ASN A 727 -33.56 7.86 16.82
C ASN A 727 -32.49 7.93 15.71
N ALA A 728 -31.55 6.96 15.68
CA ALA A 728 -30.55 6.87 14.63
C ALA A 728 -31.10 6.29 13.32
N VAL A 729 -31.97 5.27 13.37
CA VAL A 729 -32.69 4.77 12.19
C VAL A 729 -33.57 5.87 11.58
N ASP A 730 -34.27 6.63 12.42
CA ASP A 730 -35.09 7.76 11.98
C ASP A 730 -34.24 8.91 11.40
N HIS A 731 -33.05 9.17 11.96
CA HIS A 731 -32.10 10.14 11.39
C HIS A 731 -31.57 9.70 10.01
N ILE A 732 -31.17 8.44 9.86
CA ILE A 732 -30.75 7.87 8.57
C ILE A 732 -31.85 8.03 7.53
N LYS A 733 -33.09 7.66 7.87
CA LYS A 733 -34.25 7.83 6.98
C LYS A 733 -34.54 9.29 6.64
N GLY A 734 -34.27 10.21 7.56
CA GLY A 734 -34.30 11.65 7.29
C GLY A 734 -33.26 12.07 6.24
N LEU A 735 -32.04 11.56 6.34
CA LEU A 735 -30.96 11.80 5.37
C LEU A 735 -31.27 11.14 4.01
N GLU A 736 -31.78 9.90 3.98
CA GLU A 736 -32.28 9.24 2.76
C GLU A 736 -33.31 10.14 2.05
N THR A 737 -34.29 10.65 2.80
CA THR A 737 -35.35 11.52 2.28
C THR A 737 -34.81 12.86 1.78
N HIS A 738 -33.85 13.46 2.49
CA HIS A 738 -33.17 14.69 2.05
C HIS A 738 -32.40 14.46 0.74
N LEU A 739 -31.57 13.40 0.68
CA LEU A 739 -30.81 13.07 -0.52
C LEU A 739 -31.70 12.79 -1.73
N ILE A 740 -32.85 12.14 -1.55
CA ILE A 740 -33.82 11.91 -2.64
C ILE A 740 -34.51 13.22 -3.07
N ALA A 741 -34.69 14.19 -2.15
CA ALA A 741 -35.25 15.50 -2.46
C ALA A 741 -34.26 16.47 -3.14
N LEU A 742 -32.95 16.25 -3.01
CA LEU A 742 -31.91 17.03 -3.68
C LEU A 742 -31.91 16.77 -5.19
N LYS A 743 -32.57 17.63 -5.95
CA LYS A 743 -32.49 17.62 -7.42
C LYS A 743 -31.16 18.20 -7.91
N LEU A 744 -30.08 17.42 -7.84
CA LEU A 744 -28.76 17.88 -8.31
C LEU A 744 -28.76 18.27 -9.80
N GLU A 745 -29.65 17.70 -10.60
CA GLU A 745 -29.86 18.09 -12.00
C GLU A 745 -30.29 19.56 -12.20
N GLU A 746 -30.86 20.21 -11.18
CA GLU A 746 -31.28 21.62 -11.22
C GLU A 746 -30.19 22.58 -10.71
N LEU A 747 -29.06 22.08 -10.18
CA LEU A 747 -27.90 22.86 -9.68
C LEU A 747 -27.00 23.38 -10.80
N ILE A 748 -27.60 24.01 -11.81
CA ILE A 748 -26.85 24.58 -12.92
C ILE A 748 -26.15 25.86 -12.42
N LEU A 749 -24.83 25.78 -12.24
CA LEU A 749 -23.99 26.96 -12.41
C LEU A 749 -24.23 27.48 -13.83
N GLU A 750 -24.85 28.66 -13.96
CA GLU A 750 -25.06 29.33 -15.25
C GLU A 750 -23.76 29.82 -15.91
N ASP A 751 -22.60 29.44 -15.35
CA ASP A 751 -21.26 29.82 -15.79
C ASP A 751 -21.01 29.39 -17.24
N THR A 752 -21.00 30.38 -18.12
CA THR A 752 -20.84 30.24 -19.58
C THR A 752 -19.43 29.81 -20.00
N SER A 753 -18.50 29.61 -19.06
CA SER A 753 -17.15 29.09 -19.34
C SER A 753 -17.08 27.57 -19.56
N PHE A 754 -17.99 26.79 -18.97
CA PHE A 754 -17.99 25.32 -19.10
C PHE A 754 -18.59 24.84 -20.43
N SER A 755 -17.99 23.80 -21.03
CA SER A 755 -18.46 23.24 -22.30
C SER A 755 -19.82 22.51 -22.17
N PRO A 756 -20.60 22.34 -23.27
CA PRO A 756 -21.84 21.57 -23.23
C PRO A 756 -21.64 20.11 -22.81
N GLU A 757 -20.50 19.52 -23.17
CA GLU A 757 -20.12 18.15 -22.81
C GLU A 757 -19.71 18.08 -21.32
N GLU A 758 -18.89 19.03 -20.87
CA GLU A 758 -18.43 19.17 -19.48
C GLU A 758 -19.63 19.31 -18.52
N ARG A 759 -20.58 20.21 -18.84
CA ARG A 759 -21.84 20.39 -18.09
C ARG A 759 -22.66 19.10 -17.95
N LYS A 760 -22.62 18.22 -18.95
CA LYS A 760 -23.30 16.91 -18.96
C LYS A 760 -22.56 15.89 -18.08
N PHE A 761 -21.23 15.85 -18.16
CA PHE A 761 -20.41 15.02 -17.28
C PHE A 761 -20.53 15.46 -15.81
N SER A 762 -20.60 16.76 -15.50
CA SER A 762 -20.80 17.26 -14.13
C SER A 762 -22.08 16.69 -13.49
N LYS A 763 -23.20 16.65 -14.23
CA LYS A 763 -24.44 16.01 -13.75
C LYS A 763 -24.28 14.52 -13.49
N THR A 764 -23.58 13.80 -14.38
CA THR A 764 -23.28 12.37 -14.20
C THR A 764 -22.41 12.12 -12.95
N VAL A 765 -21.39 12.94 -12.73
CA VAL A 765 -20.51 12.90 -11.55
C VAL A 765 -21.30 13.14 -10.26
N GLN A 766 -22.11 14.20 -10.22
CA GLN A 766 -22.92 14.54 -9.05
C GLN A 766 -23.96 13.45 -8.73
N GLY A 767 -24.64 12.91 -9.74
CA GLY A 767 -25.57 11.79 -9.59
C GLY A 767 -24.90 10.50 -9.09
N LYS A 768 -23.70 10.17 -9.58
CA LYS A 768 -22.88 9.05 -9.07
C LYS A 768 -22.56 9.18 -7.57
N VAL A 769 -22.21 10.40 -7.14
CA VAL A 769 -21.95 10.66 -5.71
C VAL A 769 -23.23 10.53 -4.88
N GLN A 770 -24.33 11.15 -5.32
CA GLN A 770 -25.63 11.09 -4.65
C GLN A 770 -26.16 9.66 -4.48
N SER A 771 -26.10 8.85 -5.55
CA SER A 771 -26.47 7.43 -5.54
C SER A 771 -25.65 6.67 -4.50
N SER A 772 -24.32 6.84 -4.50
CA SER A 772 -23.45 6.13 -3.56
C SER A 772 -23.72 6.51 -2.10
N TYR A 773 -23.99 7.78 -1.80
CA TYR A 773 -24.34 8.22 -0.44
C TYR A 773 -25.68 7.61 0.00
N LEU A 774 -26.67 7.55 -0.89
CA LEU A 774 -27.96 6.92 -0.61
C LEU A 774 -27.82 5.40 -0.37
N HIS A 775 -27.00 4.70 -1.18
CA HIS A 775 -26.74 3.27 -1.00
C HIS A 775 -26.04 2.97 0.35
N SER A 776 -25.06 3.80 0.75
CA SER A 776 -24.41 3.68 2.07
C SER A 776 -25.39 3.89 3.23
N LEU A 777 -26.31 4.85 3.12
CA LEU A 777 -27.36 5.05 4.14
C LEU A 777 -28.29 3.84 4.25
N LEU A 778 -28.72 3.27 3.12
CA LEU A 778 -29.62 2.11 3.09
C LEU A 778 -28.98 0.88 3.76
N GLU A 779 -27.72 0.56 3.45
CA GLU A 779 -27.01 -0.57 4.09
C GLU A 779 -26.86 -0.36 5.61
N MET A 780 -26.44 0.83 6.06
CA MET A 780 -26.34 1.15 7.49
C MET A 780 -27.70 1.15 8.20
N GLY A 781 -28.73 1.71 7.56
CA GLY A 781 -30.09 1.76 8.08
C GLY A 781 -30.66 0.36 8.30
N ASP A 782 -30.47 -0.54 7.34
CA ASP A 782 -30.90 -1.94 7.46
C ASP A 782 -30.09 -2.73 8.49
N LEU A 783 -28.78 -2.45 8.64
CA LEU A 783 -27.99 -3.02 9.72
C LEU A 783 -28.47 -2.54 11.09
N LEU A 784 -28.76 -1.23 11.27
CA LEU A 784 -29.32 -0.71 12.53
C LEU A 784 -30.72 -1.23 12.82
N LYS A 785 -31.61 -1.38 11.82
CA LYS A 785 -32.92 -2.02 11.99
C LYS A 785 -32.77 -3.45 12.54
N LYS A 786 -31.83 -4.24 11.99
CA LYS A 786 -31.50 -5.60 12.47
C LYS A 786 -30.93 -5.59 13.90
N ARG A 787 -30.11 -4.60 14.26
CA ARG A 787 -29.57 -4.41 15.62
C ARG A 787 -30.63 -3.94 16.63
N LEU A 788 -31.58 -3.09 16.22
CA LEU A 788 -32.70 -2.68 17.07
C LEU A 788 -33.53 -3.89 17.50
N GLU A 789 -33.76 -4.87 16.62
CA GLU A 789 -34.45 -6.10 16.95
C GLU A 789 -33.72 -6.97 18.00
N THR A 790 -32.37 -7.01 18.00
CA THR A 790 -31.63 -7.83 18.99
C THR A 790 -31.78 -7.30 20.41
N THR A 791 -31.94 -5.98 20.59
CA THR A 791 -32.17 -5.35 21.91
C THR A 791 -33.36 -5.96 22.68
N LYS A 792 -34.37 -6.49 21.98
CA LYS A 792 -35.54 -7.12 22.61
C LYS A 792 -35.18 -8.33 23.45
N LYS A 793 -34.05 -9.00 23.14
CA LYS A 793 -33.51 -10.12 23.91
C LYS A 793 -32.79 -9.67 25.19
N LEU A 794 -32.40 -8.41 25.32
CA LEU A 794 -31.59 -7.89 26.44
C LEU A 794 -32.41 -7.56 27.71
N LYS A 795 -33.74 -7.63 27.66
CA LYS A 795 -34.61 -7.31 28.82
C LYS A 795 -34.65 -8.47 29.82
N ILE A 796 -34.64 -8.16 31.13
CA ILE A 796 -34.47 -9.14 32.23
C ILE A 796 -35.53 -9.01 33.33
#